data_AF-A0A7W0G2K1-F1
#
_entry.id   AF-A0A7W0G2K1-F1
#
_cell.length_a   1.000
_cell.length_b   1.000
_cell.length_c   1.000
_cell.angle_alpha   90.00
_cell.angle_beta   90.00
_cell.angle_gamma   90.00
#
_symmetry.space_group_name_H-M   'P 1'
#
loop_
_entity.id
_entity.type
_entity.pdbx_description
1 polymer ?
#
loop_
_entity_poly.entity_id
_entity_poly.type
_entity_poly.pdbx_seq_one_letter_code
_entity_poly.pdbx_strand_id
1 'polypeptide(L)'
;MPAIDKQLESLVRDLPDAEGARLFHERMTAEHPRAARVFGRDAGLLSDALALAAWSPLLGTTLAQNPDYLHWLARERGLTRVRTTEELGESLARFALTHTQVEAQVMLARFRRRELLRVYLHDIRHDATLVETTEELSNLADAVLQYALGLAQQELENLYGAPQCEDARGRRMGATFTVVALGKLGSHELNYSSDIDLLFLYSDDGETTGKGERGQITNREFFVKLAARVAQAVGQQAGQGAAYRVDLRLRPHGRDGALASSLSEALRYYREKAHAWELQALIRSRASAGSAQLFARFADEVRGRVYRRGETVARALSHVRLAKQKIDRQHPREARGFNVKLGEGGIREIEFIAQALQLAYGGRDAWLHASHTLISLGRLADRGLVAERERSELSEAYAFLRIAEHRVQMEHGLQTHLVPDDPARRALLARRMHFGGPHALAEFDRALRFHTSNVSRAYRRVFEADDPDEQSQQAVSPLQTESPAGAPSRDPQASTRGPRVISEPHADVEVASARAAANVFAPRLAGVEESAGVVESAVAVEAEELARALHEEAGRSLNSRRALTLLARIAASLDKSGVRFALTVAHLRALVGLCGASEFFGEMIASNPSLIPSVSTGAAVVKGREHRALLRAAIDPEKNFGGELSAFRRAWAHLTVEIGARDAAGDLTLGESNALQTSLASASINAALLVARRELARRYGRLLAGPRLAVLGLGRLASGGTDFGSDLDLVLVYDPAVPSPLEGFTQEEAYARLCELMTTALSSLTRDGYLYRVDLRLRPDGKNGAVASSANAFVNYLGERADVWEWLAHVKLRAVAGDLELGGSVERRARAAVH
;
A
#
# COMPACT_ATOMS: atom_id res chain seq x y z
N MET A 1 40.54 16.49 5.82
CA MET A 1 39.12 16.84 5.63
C MET A 1 38.82 17.49 4.27
N PRO A 2 39.57 18.47 3.71
CA PRO A 2 39.19 19.14 2.46
C PRO A 2 39.23 18.27 1.17
N ALA A 3 39.87 17.10 1.20
CA ALA A 3 39.92 16.17 0.07
C ALA A 3 38.66 15.27 -0.03
N ILE A 4 38.04 14.95 1.11
CA ILE A 4 36.85 14.08 1.17
C ILE A 4 35.62 14.87 0.71
N ASP A 5 35.51 16.14 1.10
CA ASP A 5 34.40 17.01 0.67
C ASP A 5 34.44 17.29 -0.84
N LYS A 6 35.65 17.46 -1.42
CA LYS A 6 35.80 17.58 -2.88
C LYS A 6 35.40 16.30 -3.63
N GLN A 7 35.74 15.14 -3.07
CA GLN A 7 35.35 13.86 -3.65
C GLN A 7 33.83 13.67 -3.57
N LEU A 8 33.21 13.95 -2.41
CA LEU A 8 31.76 13.90 -2.24
C LEU A 8 31.04 14.80 -3.24
N GLU A 9 31.46 16.07 -3.36
CA GLU A 9 30.85 17.01 -4.31
C GLU A 9 31.00 16.54 -5.77
N SER A 10 32.13 15.92 -6.14
CA SER A 10 32.28 15.35 -7.47
C SER A 10 31.33 14.17 -7.74
N LEU A 11 31.04 13.34 -6.73
CA LEU A 11 30.17 12.16 -6.85
C LEU A 11 28.69 12.53 -6.85
N VAL A 12 28.32 13.59 -6.14
CA VAL A 12 26.92 13.96 -5.93
C VAL A 12 26.37 14.91 -7.01
N ARG A 13 27.25 15.68 -7.67
CA ARG A 13 26.86 16.71 -8.66
C ARG A 13 25.91 16.21 -9.74
N ASP A 14 26.14 15.00 -10.23
CA ASP A 14 25.43 14.44 -11.39
C ASP A 14 24.29 13.49 -10.97
N LEU A 15 24.00 13.37 -9.67
CA LEU A 15 22.89 12.58 -9.13
C LEU A 15 21.55 13.35 -9.24
N PRO A 16 20.42 12.66 -9.43
CA PRO A 16 19.11 13.27 -9.61
C PRO A 16 18.62 14.01 -8.36
N ASP A 17 19.02 13.54 -7.17
CA ASP A 17 18.75 14.16 -5.87
C ASP A 17 20.05 14.30 -5.09
N ALA A 18 20.82 15.32 -5.47
CA ALA A 18 22.08 15.65 -4.83
C ALA A 18 21.92 15.92 -3.32
N GLU A 19 20.83 16.59 -2.93
CA GLU A 19 20.57 16.92 -1.54
C GLU A 19 20.27 15.66 -0.69
N GLY A 20 19.42 14.77 -1.19
CA GLY A 20 19.14 13.49 -0.53
C GLY A 20 20.39 12.62 -0.33
N ALA A 21 21.29 12.60 -1.32
CA ALA A 21 22.59 11.94 -1.20
C ALA A 21 23.50 12.56 -0.12
N ARG A 22 23.55 13.90 -0.02
CA ARG A 22 24.31 14.59 1.04
C ARG A 22 23.76 14.28 2.43
N LEU A 23 22.44 14.38 2.60
CA LEU A 23 21.77 14.07 3.87
C LEU A 23 22.02 12.63 4.32
N PHE A 24 22.00 11.67 3.39
CA PHE A 24 22.36 10.28 3.68
C PHE A 24 23.82 10.17 4.16
N HIS A 25 24.77 10.80 3.46
CA HIS A 25 26.18 10.77 3.84
C HIS A 25 26.45 11.40 5.22
N GLU A 26 25.83 12.56 5.49
CA GLU A 26 25.89 13.24 6.78
C GLU A 26 25.36 12.33 7.90
N ARG A 27 24.18 11.75 7.70
CA ARG A 27 23.57 10.82 8.65
C ARG A 27 24.46 9.61 8.93
N MET A 28 25.02 8.99 7.89
CA MET A 28 25.94 7.86 8.04
C MET A 28 27.19 8.25 8.83
N THR A 29 27.72 9.46 8.60
CA THR A 29 28.90 9.96 9.30
C THR A 29 28.62 10.25 10.78
N ALA A 30 27.44 10.79 11.08
CA ALA A 30 27.01 11.13 12.43
C ALA A 30 26.61 9.89 13.25
N GLU A 31 25.72 9.05 12.72
CA GLU A 31 25.15 7.90 13.44
C GLU A 31 26.08 6.66 13.41
N HIS A 32 26.86 6.50 12.33
CA HIS A 32 27.68 5.30 12.07
C HIS A 32 29.12 5.62 11.62
N PRO A 33 29.92 6.37 12.41
CA PRO A 33 31.24 6.88 12.01
C PRO A 33 32.28 5.80 11.68
N ARG A 34 32.10 4.56 12.17
CA ARG A 34 32.94 3.42 11.78
C ARG A 34 32.59 2.94 10.37
N ALA A 35 31.31 2.74 10.07
CA ALA A 35 30.87 2.36 8.73
C ALA A 35 31.24 3.44 7.71
N ALA A 36 30.97 4.72 8.02
CA ALA A 36 31.36 5.89 7.21
C ALA A 36 32.84 5.88 6.79
N ARG A 37 33.74 5.60 7.73
CA ARG A 37 35.18 5.52 7.42
C ARG A 37 35.54 4.31 6.56
N VAL A 38 34.84 3.19 6.72
CA VAL A 38 35.12 1.98 5.94
C VAL A 38 34.67 2.15 4.49
N PHE A 39 33.44 2.59 4.23
CA PHE A 39 32.99 2.78 2.85
C PHE A 39 33.55 4.04 2.19
N GLY A 40 33.90 5.07 2.96
CA GLY A 40 34.58 6.26 2.42
C GLY A 40 35.97 5.97 1.84
N ARG A 41 36.58 4.81 2.13
CA ARG A 41 37.84 4.35 1.51
C ARG A 41 37.63 3.66 0.16
N ASP A 42 36.43 3.17 -0.12
CA ASP A 42 36.05 2.57 -1.41
C ASP A 42 35.19 3.57 -2.18
N ALA A 43 35.83 4.32 -3.09
CA ALA A 43 35.16 5.36 -3.86
C ALA A 43 33.98 4.81 -4.69
N GLY A 44 34.07 3.57 -5.16
CA GLY A 44 32.98 2.93 -5.88
C GLY A 44 31.79 2.64 -4.97
N LEU A 45 32.03 2.09 -3.78
CA LEU A 45 30.95 1.72 -2.85
C LEU A 45 30.26 2.97 -2.31
N LEU A 46 31.04 4.02 -2.03
CA LEU A 46 30.51 5.33 -1.69
C LEU A 46 29.61 5.87 -2.81
N SER A 47 30.07 5.83 -4.06
CA SER A 47 29.27 6.25 -5.22
C SER A 47 27.95 5.48 -5.33
N ASP A 48 27.99 4.16 -5.16
CA ASP A 48 26.81 3.29 -5.24
C ASP A 48 25.80 3.58 -4.11
N ALA A 49 26.29 3.78 -2.88
CA ALA A 49 25.45 4.12 -1.75
C ALA A 49 24.78 5.49 -1.90
N LEU A 50 25.53 6.49 -2.40
CA LEU A 50 25.00 7.82 -2.71
C LEU A 50 23.96 7.76 -3.85
N ALA A 51 24.21 6.96 -4.89
CA ALA A 51 23.25 6.76 -5.98
C ALA A 51 21.95 6.12 -5.46
N LEU A 52 22.04 5.07 -4.63
CA LEU A 52 20.86 4.47 -4.01
C LEU A 52 20.04 5.48 -3.21
N ALA A 53 20.70 6.32 -2.41
CA ALA A 53 20.04 7.37 -1.63
C ALA A 53 19.38 8.45 -2.52
N ALA A 54 20.03 8.86 -3.62
CA ALA A 54 19.50 9.88 -4.53
C ALA A 54 18.31 9.38 -5.37
N TRP A 55 18.32 8.11 -5.79
CA TRP A 55 17.19 7.51 -6.50
C TRP A 55 16.07 7.03 -5.56
N SER A 56 16.37 6.77 -4.30
CA SER A 56 15.41 6.27 -3.32
C SER A 56 15.77 6.69 -1.88
N PRO A 57 15.07 7.70 -1.33
CA PRO A 57 15.15 8.04 0.09
C PRO A 57 14.87 6.85 1.03
N LEU A 58 14.00 5.92 0.60
CA LEU A 58 13.73 4.66 1.30
C LEU A 58 14.99 3.80 1.42
N LEU A 59 15.75 3.61 0.33
CA LEU A 59 16.96 2.79 0.35
C LEU A 59 18.11 3.50 1.09
N GLY A 60 18.20 4.83 0.99
CA GLY A 60 19.11 5.63 1.83
C GLY A 60 18.82 5.42 3.32
N THR A 61 17.56 5.51 3.72
CA THR A 61 17.13 5.25 5.11
C THR A 61 17.40 3.80 5.53
N THR A 62 17.18 2.84 4.62
CA THR A 62 17.46 1.42 4.86
C THR A 62 18.94 1.17 5.16
N LEU A 63 19.84 1.75 4.35
CA LEU A 63 21.29 1.64 4.54
C LEU A 63 21.72 2.33 5.84
N ALA A 64 21.11 3.47 6.19
CA ALA A 64 21.37 4.15 7.45
C ALA A 64 20.96 3.30 8.65
N GLN A 65 19.78 2.68 8.62
CA GLN A 65 19.32 1.81 9.72
C GLN A 65 20.05 0.47 9.79
N ASN A 66 20.69 0.03 8.70
CA ASN A 66 21.34 -1.28 8.57
C ASN A 66 22.71 -1.14 7.90
N PRO A 67 23.70 -0.49 8.56
CA PRO A 67 24.99 -0.20 7.94
C PRO A 67 25.77 -1.46 7.52
N ASP A 68 25.47 -2.61 8.12
CA ASP A 68 26.08 -3.90 7.75
C ASP A 68 25.75 -4.33 6.32
N TYR A 69 24.63 -3.84 5.75
CA TYR A 69 24.28 -4.10 4.35
C TYR A 69 25.28 -3.52 3.37
N LEU A 70 26.05 -2.50 3.75
CA LEU A 70 27.11 -1.95 2.90
C LEU A 70 28.26 -2.95 2.68
N HIS A 71 28.62 -3.74 3.70
CA HIS A 71 29.66 -4.76 3.56
C HIS A 71 29.21 -5.89 2.63
N TRP A 72 27.94 -6.28 2.73
CA TRP A 72 27.33 -7.24 1.83
C TRP A 72 27.27 -6.66 0.40
N LEU A 73 26.77 -5.44 0.23
CA LEU A 73 26.66 -4.79 -1.07
C LEU A 73 28.03 -4.62 -1.73
N ALA A 74 29.08 -4.29 -0.97
CA ALA A 74 30.45 -4.20 -1.47
C ALA A 74 30.92 -5.47 -2.21
N ARG A 75 30.50 -6.64 -1.72
CA ARG A 75 30.84 -7.94 -2.29
C ARG A 75 29.95 -8.32 -3.46
N GLU A 76 28.66 -7.99 -3.38
CA GLU A 76 27.66 -8.46 -4.34
C GLU A 76 27.39 -7.48 -5.49
N ARG A 77 27.77 -6.20 -5.38
CA ARG A 77 27.51 -5.15 -6.39
C ARG A 77 28.12 -5.41 -7.76
N GLY A 78 29.22 -6.16 -7.82
CA GLY A 78 29.91 -6.48 -9.08
C GLY A 78 29.24 -7.59 -9.90
N LEU A 79 28.27 -8.31 -9.33
CA LEU A 79 27.56 -9.37 -10.03
C LEU A 79 26.38 -8.79 -10.81
N THR A 80 26.60 -8.43 -12.07
CA THR A 80 25.60 -7.76 -12.92
C THR A 80 24.58 -8.68 -13.59
N ARG A 81 24.79 -10.01 -13.55
CA ARG A 81 23.83 -10.98 -14.10
C ARG A 81 22.65 -11.20 -13.16
N VAL A 82 21.50 -11.58 -13.75
CA VAL A 82 20.32 -12.06 -13.02
C VAL A 82 20.70 -13.25 -12.14
N ARG A 83 20.35 -13.18 -10.85
CA ARG A 83 20.43 -14.34 -9.96
C ARG A 83 19.25 -15.27 -10.18
N THR A 84 19.59 -16.55 -10.22
CA THR A 84 18.62 -17.63 -10.25
C THR A 84 17.93 -17.78 -8.89
N THR A 85 16.76 -18.43 -8.90
CA THR A 85 16.03 -18.76 -7.67
C THR A 85 16.86 -19.61 -6.72
N GLU A 86 17.68 -20.53 -7.25
CA GLU A 86 18.58 -21.40 -6.49
C GLU A 86 19.66 -20.57 -5.77
N GLU A 87 20.34 -19.66 -6.48
CA GLU A 87 21.38 -18.80 -5.89
C GLU A 87 20.82 -17.87 -4.81
N LEU A 88 19.62 -17.34 -5.02
CA LEU A 88 18.91 -16.53 -4.02
C LEU A 88 18.47 -17.39 -2.84
N GLY A 89 18.05 -18.64 -3.06
CA GLY A 89 17.75 -19.62 -2.02
C GLY A 89 18.97 -19.96 -1.16
N GLU A 90 20.13 -20.16 -1.77
CA GLU A 90 21.39 -20.36 -1.04
C GLU A 90 21.79 -19.10 -0.24
N SER A 91 21.66 -17.92 -0.84
CA SER A 91 21.91 -16.64 -0.16
C SER A 91 20.99 -16.46 1.04
N LEU A 92 19.71 -16.83 0.90
CA LEU A 92 18.71 -16.77 1.96
C LEU A 92 19.01 -17.78 3.08
N ALA A 93 19.38 -19.00 2.75
CA ALA A 93 19.79 -20.00 3.73
C ALA A 93 20.99 -19.52 4.56
N ARG A 94 22.03 -18.97 3.90
CA ARG A 94 23.19 -18.36 4.59
C ARG A 94 22.78 -17.18 5.47
N PHE A 95 21.85 -16.34 5.01
CA PHE A 95 21.34 -15.22 5.79
C PHE A 95 20.54 -15.67 7.01
N ALA A 96 19.72 -16.71 6.88
CA ALA A 96 18.92 -17.25 7.97
C ALA A 96 19.79 -17.85 9.09
N LEU A 97 20.93 -18.48 8.76
CA LEU A 97 21.87 -19.02 9.73
C LEU A 97 22.46 -17.96 10.68
N THR A 98 22.56 -16.70 10.25
CA THR A 98 23.02 -15.59 11.09
C THR A 98 21.88 -14.83 11.79
N HIS A 99 20.63 -15.26 11.57
CA HIS A 99 19.41 -14.61 12.07
C HIS A 99 18.46 -15.60 12.76
N THR A 100 18.99 -16.66 13.37
CA THR A 100 18.21 -17.75 13.99
C THR A 100 17.30 -17.30 15.14
N GLN A 101 17.63 -16.19 15.80
CA GLN A 101 16.86 -15.62 16.92
C GLN A 101 15.72 -14.71 16.45
N VAL A 102 15.56 -14.52 15.14
CA VAL A 102 14.56 -13.64 14.55
C VAL A 102 13.42 -14.49 14.01
N GLU A 103 12.18 -14.08 14.26
CA GLU A 103 11.01 -14.74 13.69
C GLU A 103 11.11 -14.80 12.15
N ALA A 104 10.65 -15.91 11.56
CA ALA A 104 10.80 -16.16 10.12
C ALA A 104 10.28 -15.00 9.25
N GLN A 105 9.13 -14.42 9.57
CA GLN A 105 8.55 -13.28 8.85
C GLN A 105 9.46 -12.05 8.84
N VAL A 106 10.13 -11.75 9.96
CA VAL A 106 11.04 -10.60 10.06
C VAL A 106 12.33 -10.89 9.30
N MET A 107 12.84 -12.12 9.40
CA MET A 107 14.04 -12.56 8.67
C MET A 107 13.84 -12.47 7.16
N LEU A 108 12.72 -12.97 6.63
CA LEU A 108 12.37 -12.90 5.21
C LEU A 108 12.22 -11.45 4.73
N ALA A 109 11.59 -10.58 5.53
CA ALA A 109 11.45 -9.16 5.20
C ALA A 109 12.81 -8.44 5.13
N ARG A 110 13.72 -8.73 6.06
CA ARG A 110 15.09 -8.21 6.06
C ARG A 110 15.89 -8.70 4.86
N PHE A 111 15.82 -9.99 4.55
CA PHE A 111 16.51 -10.57 3.38
C PHE A 111 16.06 -9.90 2.08
N ARG A 112 14.74 -9.80 1.86
CA ARG A 112 14.20 -9.13 0.68
C ARG A 112 14.70 -7.70 0.58
N ARG A 113 14.60 -6.92 1.66
CA ARG A 113 15.05 -5.51 1.67
C ARG A 113 16.53 -5.39 1.30
N ARG A 114 17.36 -6.29 1.81
CA ARG A 114 18.79 -6.34 1.49
C ARG A 114 19.00 -6.61 -0.01
N GLU A 115 18.34 -7.62 -0.57
CA GLU A 115 18.48 -7.95 -2.01
C GLU A 115 17.93 -6.82 -2.91
N LEU A 116 16.86 -6.11 -2.50
CA LEU A 116 16.36 -4.96 -3.25
C LEU A 116 17.38 -3.83 -3.42
N LEU A 117 18.33 -3.66 -2.49
CA LEU A 117 19.42 -2.68 -2.65
C LEU A 117 20.26 -2.99 -3.88
N ARG A 118 20.63 -4.26 -4.08
CA ARG A 118 21.44 -4.68 -5.22
C ARG A 118 20.64 -4.61 -6.52
N VAL A 119 19.43 -5.17 -6.52
CA VAL A 119 18.57 -5.16 -7.73
C VAL A 119 18.28 -3.74 -8.19
N TYR A 120 17.96 -2.82 -7.26
CA TYR A 120 17.73 -1.42 -7.61
C TYR A 120 19.01 -0.69 -8.02
N LEU A 121 20.17 -1.04 -7.45
CA LEU A 121 21.46 -0.48 -7.89
C LEU A 121 21.74 -0.84 -9.36
N HIS A 122 21.53 -2.10 -9.76
CA HIS A 122 21.73 -2.53 -11.15
C HIS A 122 20.72 -1.90 -12.11
N ASP A 123 19.46 -1.74 -11.68
CA ASP A 123 18.42 -1.03 -12.43
C ASP A 123 18.81 0.44 -12.69
N ILE A 124 19.22 1.20 -11.66
CA ILE A 124 19.58 2.63 -11.83
C ILE A 124 20.91 2.86 -12.55
N ARG A 125 21.78 1.83 -12.62
CA ARG A 125 23.02 1.88 -13.42
C ARG A 125 22.80 1.52 -14.88
N HIS A 126 21.62 1.02 -15.23
CA HIS A 126 21.34 0.37 -16.51
C HIS A 126 22.26 -0.83 -16.80
N ASP A 127 22.77 -1.48 -15.75
CA ASP A 127 23.53 -2.73 -15.87
C ASP A 127 22.61 -3.93 -16.17
N ALA A 128 21.31 -3.78 -15.88
CA ALA A 128 20.26 -4.74 -16.17
C ALA A 128 19.15 -4.10 -17.02
N THR A 129 18.64 -4.86 -17.98
CA THR A 129 17.42 -4.51 -18.72
C THR A 129 16.19 -4.59 -17.81
N LEU A 130 15.06 -4.04 -18.27
CA LEU A 130 13.79 -4.19 -17.55
C LEU A 130 13.43 -5.66 -17.34
N VAL A 131 13.62 -6.50 -18.36
CA VAL A 131 13.29 -7.94 -18.30
C VAL A 131 14.13 -8.62 -17.23
N GLU A 132 15.43 -8.39 -17.23
CA GLU A 132 16.36 -8.92 -16.21
C GLU A 132 15.99 -8.44 -14.80
N THR A 133 15.65 -7.16 -14.66
CA THR A 133 15.22 -6.58 -13.37
C THR A 133 13.95 -7.26 -12.85
N THR A 134 12.91 -7.40 -13.68
CA THR A 134 11.64 -8.00 -13.25
C THR A 134 11.74 -9.52 -13.05
N GLU A 135 12.60 -10.18 -13.82
CA GLU A 135 12.94 -11.60 -13.65
C GLU A 135 13.62 -11.80 -12.31
N GLU A 136 14.65 -11.01 -11.98
CA GLU A 136 15.36 -11.13 -10.70
C GLU A 136 14.45 -10.83 -9.49
N LEU A 137 13.57 -9.83 -9.60
CA LEU A 137 12.55 -9.57 -8.57
C LEU A 137 11.60 -10.76 -8.38
N SER A 138 11.28 -11.47 -9.47
CA SER A 138 10.43 -12.66 -9.44
C SER A 138 11.17 -13.86 -8.84
N ASN A 139 12.43 -14.07 -9.20
CA ASN A 139 13.29 -15.12 -8.63
C ASN A 139 13.50 -14.90 -7.12
N LEU A 140 13.61 -13.65 -6.67
CA LEU A 140 13.66 -13.30 -5.25
C LEU A 140 12.38 -13.69 -4.51
N ALA A 141 11.21 -13.42 -5.11
CA ALA A 141 9.93 -13.81 -4.52
C ALA A 141 9.79 -15.34 -4.46
N ASP A 142 10.21 -16.06 -5.52
CA ASP A 142 10.20 -17.52 -5.55
C ASP A 142 11.12 -18.13 -4.49
N ALA A 143 12.34 -17.61 -4.33
CA ALA A 143 13.28 -18.07 -3.31
C ALA A 143 12.72 -17.88 -1.89
N VAL A 144 12.08 -16.73 -1.64
CA VAL A 144 11.39 -16.45 -0.37
C VAL A 144 10.22 -17.40 -0.14
N LEU A 145 9.39 -17.65 -1.16
CA LEU A 145 8.26 -18.57 -1.08
C LEU A 145 8.72 -20.02 -0.86
N GLN A 146 9.75 -20.46 -1.56
CA GLN A 146 10.33 -21.80 -1.43
C GLN A 146 10.93 -22.02 -0.04
N TYR A 147 11.62 -21.02 0.51
CA TYR A 147 12.16 -21.10 1.87
C TYR A 147 11.04 -21.11 2.92
N ALA A 148 10.03 -20.24 2.78
CA ALA A 148 8.86 -20.23 3.66
C ALA A 148 8.07 -21.54 3.62
N LEU A 149 7.93 -22.14 2.43
CA LEU A 149 7.33 -23.46 2.24
C LEU A 149 8.11 -24.54 2.99
N GLY A 150 9.43 -24.56 2.87
CA GLY A 150 10.29 -25.52 3.59
C GLY A 150 10.14 -25.43 5.10
N LEU A 151 10.15 -24.21 5.66
CA LEU A 151 9.95 -23.99 7.10
C LEU A 151 8.58 -24.47 7.57
N ALA A 152 7.52 -24.08 6.85
CA ALA A 152 6.15 -24.42 7.21
C ALA A 152 5.87 -25.93 7.07
N GLN A 153 6.42 -26.56 6.04
CA GLN A 153 6.30 -28.00 5.83
C GLN A 153 7.00 -28.76 6.94
N GLN A 154 8.24 -28.41 7.29
CA GLN A 154 8.96 -29.04 8.39
C GLN A 154 8.20 -28.92 9.71
N GLU A 155 7.66 -27.73 10.02
CA GLU A 155 6.85 -27.51 11.23
C GLU A 155 5.63 -28.44 11.27
N LEU A 156 4.88 -28.53 10.18
CA LEU A 156 3.65 -29.33 10.12
C LEU A 156 3.94 -30.83 10.05
N GLU A 157 5.01 -31.27 9.40
CA GLU A 157 5.41 -32.67 9.38
C GLU A 157 5.88 -33.15 10.76
N ASN A 158 6.58 -32.32 11.53
CA ASN A 158 6.92 -32.63 12.93
C ASN A 158 5.64 -32.79 13.77
N LEU A 159 4.61 -31.98 13.50
CA LEU A 159 3.34 -32.05 14.23
C LEU A 159 2.46 -33.22 13.81
N TYR A 160 2.25 -33.49 12.52
CA TYR A 160 1.22 -34.44 12.05
C TYR A 160 1.76 -35.61 11.24
N GLY A 161 3.07 -35.65 10.97
CA GLY A 161 3.71 -36.54 10.02
C GLY A 161 3.53 -36.11 8.55
N ALA A 162 4.31 -36.72 7.65
CA ALA A 162 4.26 -36.41 6.21
C ALA A 162 2.90 -36.79 5.57
N PRO A 163 2.35 -35.96 4.66
CA PRO A 163 1.10 -36.25 3.96
C PRO A 163 1.26 -37.36 2.92
N GLN A 164 0.32 -38.31 2.88
CA GLN A 164 0.35 -39.45 1.95
C GLN A 164 -0.95 -39.54 1.14
N CYS A 165 -0.84 -40.08 -0.08
CA CYS A 165 -1.97 -40.47 -0.92
C CYS A 165 -1.71 -41.83 -1.56
N GLU A 166 -2.72 -42.38 -2.24
CA GLU A 166 -2.60 -43.62 -3.00
C GLU A 166 -2.52 -43.32 -4.50
N ASP A 167 -1.66 -44.04 -5.22
CA ASP A 167 -1.64 -43.99 -6.67
C ASP A 167 -2.77 -44.82 -7.30
N ALA A 168 -2.89 -44.78 -8.62
CA ALA A 168 -3.89 -45.55 -9.37
C ALA A 168 -3.79 -47.08 -9.19
N ARG A 169 -2.72 -47.59 -8.56
CA ARG A 169 -2.51 -49.01 -8.24
C ARG A 169 -2.69 -49.30 -6.74
N GLY A 170 -3.16 -48.33 -5.95
CA GLY A 170 -3.35 -48.45 -4.51
C GLY A 170 -2.05 -48.42 -3.69
N ARG A 171 -0.93 -47.98 -4.28
CA ARG A 171 0.35 -47.89 -3.56
C ARG A 171 0.44 -46.54 -2.86
N ARG A 172 0.82 -46.54 -1.57
CA ARG A 172 1.06 -45.31 -0.81
C ARG A 172 2.27 -44.55 -1.36
N MET A 173 2.10 -43.26 -1.58
CA MET A 173 3.14 -42.31 -1.97
C MET A 173 2.94 -40.97 -1.23
N GLY A 174 3.95 -40.09 -1.29
CA GLY A 174 3.84 -38.76 -0.70
C GLY A 174 2.90 -37.87 -1.51
N ALA A 175 1.98 -37.18 -0.83
CA ALA A 175 1.17 -36.15 -1.49
C ALA A 175 2.03 -34.90 -1.73
N THR A 176 1.86 -34.26 -2.89
CA THR A 176 2.67 -33.10 -3.28
C THR A 176 1.87 -31.81 -3.18
N PHE A 177 2.58 -30.69 -3.01
CA PHE A 177 2.02 -29.34 -2.89
C PHE A 177 2.74 -28.38 -3.81
N THR A 178 2.04 -27.41 -4.38
CA THR A 178 2.64 -26.34 -5.18
C THR A 178 2.00 -25.00 -4.87
N VAL A 179 2.86 -23.98 -4.80
CA VAL A 179 2.49 -22.57 -4.81
C VAL A 179 2.52 -22.11 -6.26
N VAL A 180 1.35 -21.78 -6.79
CA VAL A 180 1.17 -21.24 -8.14
C VAL A 180 1.19 -19.72 -8.02
N ALA A 181 2.12 -19.09 -8.73
CA ALA A 181 2.13 -17.65 -8.90
C ALA A 181 1.21 -17.25 -10.06
N LEU A 182 0.45 -16.17 -9.86
CA LEU A 182 -0.41 -15.56 -10.85
C LEU A 182 0.08 -14.13 -11.18
N GLY A 183 -0.54 -13.52 -12.20
CA GLY A 183 -0.33 -12.09 -12.49
C GLY A 183 1.12 -11.74 -12.80
N LYS A 184 1.64 -10.69 -12.16
CA LYS A 184 3.01 -10.18 -12.41
C LYS A 184 4.08 -11.19 -12.00
N LEU A 185 3.93 -11.84 -10.85
CA LEU A 185 4.85 -12.90 -10.44
C LEU A 185 4.78 -14.09 -11.41
N GLY A 186 3.56 -14.45 -11.82
CA GLY A 186 3.27 -15.56 -12.72
C GLY A 186 3.87 -15.40 -14.13
N SER A 187 4.17 -14.18 -14.57
CA SER A 187 4.79 -13.91 -15.87
C SER A 187 6.24 -13.41 -15.81
N HIS A 188 6.90 -13.51 -14.64
CA HIS A 188 8.26 -12.96 -14.40
C HIS A 188 8.36 -11.43 -14.60
N GLU A 189 7.26 -10.72 -14.36
CA GLU A 189 7.14 -9.27 -14.55
C GLU A 189 6.85 -8.56 -13.22
N LEU A 190 7.35 -9.08 -12.10
CA LEU A 190 7.17 -8.48 -10.78
C LEU A 190 7.84 -7.10 -10.70
N ASN A 191 7.22 -6.15 -10.01
CA ASN A 191 7.83 -4.84 -9.71
C ASN A 191 8.15 -4.71 -8.20
N TYR A 192 8.81 -3.61 -7.82
CA TYR A 192 9.29 -3.40 -6.46
C TYR A 192 8.19 -3.34 -5.38
N SER A 193 6.99 -2.85 -5.71
CA SER A 193 5.88 -2.68 -4.76
C SER A 193 4.60 -3.38 -5.23
N SER A 194 4.72 -4.58 -5.81
CA SER A 194 3.57 -5.41 -6.20
C SER A 194 3.16 -6.34 -5.07
N ASP A 195 1.87 -6.63 -5.03
CA ASP A 195 1.34 -7.79 -4.34
C ASP A 195 1.75 -9.06 -5.11
N ILE A 196 1.88 -10.18 -4.40
CA ILE A 196 2.07 -11.50 -5.01
C ILE A 196 0.73 -12.24 -5.00
N ASP A 197 0.19 -12.49 -6.19
CA ASP A 197 -1.05 -13.23 -6.39
C ASP A 197 -0.74 -14.73 -6.36
N LEU A 198 -1.28 -15.46 -5.38
CA LEU A 198 -0.97 -16.89 -5.17
C LEU A 198 -2.22 -17.76 -5.19
N LEU A 199 -2.03 -18.99 -5.70
CA LEU A 199 -2.96 -20.11 -5.64
C LEU A 199 -2.21 -21.33 -5.08
N PHE A 200 -2.83 -22.08 -4.16
CA PHE A 200 -2.22 -23.27 -3.57
C PHE A 200 -2.93 -24.54 -4.03
N LEU A 201 -2.17 -25.48 -4.57
CA LEU A 201 -2.69 -26.77 -5.05
C LEU A 201 -1.97 -27.92 -4.35
N TYR A 202 -2.70 -28.99 -4.06
CA TYR A 202 -2.11 -30.27 -3.65
C TYR A 202 -2.58 -31.42 -4.54
N SER A 203 -1.80 -32.51 -4.61
CA SER A 203 -2.04 -33.56 -5.60
C SER A 203 -3.35 -34.29 -5.39
N ASP A 204 -3.53 -34.92 -4.22
CA ASP A 204 -4.64 -35.84 -3.97
C ASP A 204 -5.04 -35.84 -2.49
N ASP A 205 -6.30 -36.20 -2.24
CA ASP A 205 -6.80 -36.44 -0.89
C ASP A 205 -6.14 -37.69 -0.28
N GLY A 206 -6.24 -37.81 1.04
CA GLY A 206 -5.52 -38.80 1.82
C GLY A 206 -5.30 -38.29 3.24
N GLU A 207 -4.30 -38.84 3.91
CA GLU A 207 -4.02 -38.55 5.31
C GLU A 207 -2.52 -38.46 5.57
N THR A 208 -2.16 -37.74 6.62
CA THR A 208 -0.79 -37.75 7.11
C THR A 208 -0.41 -39.10 7.71
N THR A 209 0.88 -39.39 7.84
CA THR A 209 1.36 -40.63 8.48
C THR A 209 1.00 -40.74 9.96
N GLY A 210 0.62 -39.63 10.62
CA GLY A 210 0.34 -39.59 12.06
C GLY A 210 1.55 -39.84 12.96
N LYS A 211 2.77 -39.82 12.40
CA LYS A 211 4.04 -40.04 13.12
C LYS A 211 4.58 -38.79 13.82
N GLY A 212 3.81 -37.71 13.89
CA GLY A 212 4.20 -36.46 14.53
C GLY A 212 3.81 -36.38 16.01
N GLU A 213 4.07 -35.24 16.64
CA GLU A 213 3.68 -34.95 18.03
C GLU A 213 2.16 -34.96 18.26
N ARG A 214 1.40 -34.73 17.19
CA ARG A 214 -0.05 -34.77 17.11
C ARG A 214 -0.48 -35.93 16.20
N GLY A 215 -1.73 -36.35 16.39
CA GLY A 215 -2.32 -37.44 15.63
C GLY A 215 -2.45 -37.14 14.13
N GLN A 216 -2.97 -38.14 13.41
CA GLN A 216 -3.24 -38.08 11.99
C GLN A 216 -4.31 -37.03 11.65
N ILE A 217 -4.12 -36.32 10.53
CA ILE A 217 -5.11 -35.41 9.95
C ILE A 217 -5.27 -35.67 8.45
N THR A 218 -6.34 -35.16 7.86
CA THR A 218 -6.57 -35.25 6.40
C THR A 218 -5.57 -34.38 5.63
N ASN A 219 -5.24 -34.77 4.40
CA ASN A 219 -4.40 -33.96 3.50
C ASN A 219 -4.99 -32.56 3.27
N ARG A 220 -6.32 -32.47 3.12
CA ARG A 220 -7.02 -31.18 2.99
C ARG A 220 -6.71 -30.27 4.17
N GLU A 221 -6.84 -30.78 5.39
CA GLU A 221 -6.55 -30.02 6.60
C GLU A 221 -5.05 -29.64 6.67
N PHE A 222 -4.15 -30.58 6.40
CA PHE A 222 -2.70 -30.36 6.39
C PHE A 222 -2.31 -29.25 5.41
N PHE A 223 -2.76 -29.33 4.15
CA PHE A 223 -2.39 -28.38 3.10
C PHE A 223 -3.05 -27.00 3.25
N VAL A 224 -4.24 -26.92 3.84
CA VAL A 224 -4.83 -25.63 4.23
C VAL A 224 -4.00 -24.96 5.34
N LYS A 225 -3.54 -25.71 6.34
CA LYS A 225 -2.61 -25.18 7.36
C LYS A 225 -1.28 -24.78 6.73
N LEU A 226 -0.75 -25.58 5.81
CA LEU A 226 0.51 -25.28 5.11
C LEU A 226 0.41 -23.98 4.31
N ALA A 227 -0.64 -23.82 3.50
CA ALA A 227 -0.90 -22.61 2.74
C ALA A 227 -1.04 -21.38 3.66
N ALA A 228 -1.77 -21.51 4.78
CA ALA A 228 -1.90 -20.44 5.77
C ALA A 228 -0.57 -20.03 6.38
N ARG A 229 0.30 -21.00 6.69
CA ARG A 229 1.61 -20.77 7.30
C ARG A 229 2.59 -20.10 6.34
N VAL A 230 2.59 -20.52 5.06
CA VAL A 230 3.36 -19.85 4.00
C VAL A 230 2.89 -18.41 3.80
N ALA A 231 1.57 -18.21 3.66
CA ALA A 231 1.01 -16.87 3.49
C ALA A 231 1.30 -15.97 4.71
N GLN A 232 1.30 -16.54 5.92
CA GLN A 232 1.66 -15.82 7.14
C GLN A 232 3.14 -15.45 7.16
N ALA A 233 4.05 -16.40 6.92
CA ALA A 233 5.49 -16.16 6.96
C ALA A 233 5.92 -15.08 5.95
N VAL A 234 5.29 -15.04 4.79
CA VAL A 234 5.62 -14.07 3.73
C VAL A 234 4.86 -12.75 3.89
N GLY A 235 3.59 -12.82 4.33
CA GLY A 235 2.62 -11.72 4.30
C GLY A 235 2.40 -10.96 5.60
N GLN A 236 2.82 -11.51 6.75
CA GLN A 236 2.59 -10.87 8.05
C GLN A 236 3.50 -9.66 8.24
N GLN A 237 2.91 -8.52 8.56
CA GLN A 237 3.64 -7.32 8.95
C GLN A 237 4.20 -7.54 10.38
N ALA A 238 5.52 -7.54 10.54
CA ALA A 238 6.15 -7.73 11.85
C ALA A 238 7.35 -6.80 12.03
N GLY A 239 7.22 -5.74 12.84
CA GLY A 239 8.27 -4.78 13.29
C GLY A 239 9.07 -4.01 12.22
N GLN A 240 9.18 -4.56 11.02
CA GLN A 240 10.01 -4.20 9.89
C GLN A 240 9.21 -4.41 8.58
N GLY A 241 7.88 -4.49 8.66
CA GLY A 241 7.01 -4.82 7.53
C GLY A 241 7.01 -6.31 7.14
N ALA A 242 6.21 -6.66 6.14
CA ALA A 242 6.21 -8.01 5.53
C ALA A 242 7.24 -8.12 4.39
N ALA A 243 7.62 -9.35 4.04
CA ALA A 243 8.42 -9.59 2.84
C ALA A 243 7.62 -9.18 1.59
N TYR A 244 6.41 -9.73 1.43
CA TYR A 244 5.51 -9.35 0.36
C TYR A 244 4.10 -9.14 0.89
N ARG A 245 3.26 -8.43 0.13
CA ARG A 245 1.81 -8.45 0.36
C ARG A 245 1.24 -9.61 -0.45
N VAL A 246 0.53 -10.50 0.21
CA VAL A 246 0.00 -11.73 -0.42
C VAL A 246 -1.46 -11.52 -0.79
N ASP A 247 -1.82 -11.72 -2.05
CA ASP A 247 -3.20 -11.72 -2.52
C ASP A 247 -3.64 -13.15 -2.87
N LEU A 248 -4.71 -13.60 -2.21
CA LEU A 248 -5.28 -14.94 -2.38
C LEU A 248 -6.68 -14.90 -3.01
N ARG A 249 -7.13 -13.73 -3.51
CA ARG A 249 -8.49 -13.54 -4.02
C ARG A 249 -8.77 -14.26 -5.34
N LEU A 250 -7.74 -14.64 -6.08
CA LEU A 250 -7.85 -15.32 -7.38
C LEU A 250 -7.96 -16.84 -7.27
N ARG A 251 -7.97 -17.41 -6.06
CA ARG A 251 -8.16 -18.85 -5.85
C ARG A 251 -9.61 -19.28 -6.16
N PRO A 252 -9.87 -20.57 -6.46
CA PRO A 252 -11.23 -21.09 -6.61
C PRO A 252 -12.16 -20.62 -5.50
N HIS A 253 -13.36 -20.14 -5.88
CA HIS A 253 -14.35 -19.57 -4.96
C HIS A 253 -13.92 -18.27 -4.25
N GLY A 254 -12.81 -17.66 -4.65
CA GLY A 254 -12.34 -16.37 -4.14
C GLY A 254 -12.17 -16.38 -2.62
N ARG A 255 -12.71 -15.37 -1.94
CA ARG A 255 -12.59 -15.22 -0.48
C ARG A 255 -13.27 -16.34 0.32
N ASP A 256 -14.31 -16.95 -0.24
CA ASP A 256 -15.10 -17.99 0.42
C ASP A 256 -14.52 -19.39 0.18
N GLY A 257 -13.52 -19.51 -0.70
CA GLY A 257 -12.82 -20.76 -0.98
C GLY A 257 -11.78 -21.15 0.07
N ALA A 258 -11.51 -22.44 0.16
CA ALA A 258 -10.38 -22.97 0.93
C ALA A 258 -9.05 -22.33 0.46
N LEU A 259 -8.08 -22.21 1.37
CA LEU A 259 -6.77 -21.65 1.01
C LEU A 259 -6.00 -22.54 0.03
N ALA A 260 -6.13 -23.86 0.18
CA ALA A 260 -5.57 -24.86 -0.72
C ALA A 260 -6.67 -25.78 -1.24
N SER A 261 -6.58 -26.14 -2.52
CA SER A 261 -7.50 -27.07 -3.19
C SER A 261 -6.75 -28.28 -3.72
N SER A 262 -7.40 -29.44 -3.74
CA SER A 262 -6.86 -30.60 -4.45
C SER A 262 -6.85 -30.30 -5.95
N LEU A 263 -5.98 -30.98 -6.68
CA LEU A 263 -5.93 -30.88 -8.15
C LEU A 263 -7.30 -31.17 -8.76
N SER A 264 -7.97 -32.23 -8.30
CA SER A 264 -9.30 -32.63 -8.78
C SER A 264 -10.37 -31.56 -8.51
N GLU A 265 -10.37 -30.95 -7.32
CA GLU A 265 -11.29 -29.86 -6.97
C GLU A 265 -11.07 -28.63 -7.85
N ALA A 266 -9.82 -28.20 -8.00
CA ALA A 266 -9.46 -27.04 -8.81
C ALA A 266 -9.83 -27.25 -10.29
N LEU A 267 -9.54 -28.42 -10.87
CA LEU A 267 -9.87 -28.73 -12.26
C LEU A 267 -11.38 -28.73 -12.50
N ARG A 268 -12.16 -29.30 -11.58
CA ARG A 268 -13.63 -29.24 -11.65
C ARG A 268 -14.13 -27.79 -11.61
N TYR A 269 -13.58 -26.96 -10.72
CA TYR A 269 -13.93 -25.54 -10.63
C TYR A 269 -13.70 -24.79 -11.94
N TYR A 270 -12.50 -24.88 -12.53
CA TYR A 270 -12.18 -24.19 -13.79
C TYR A 270 -12.93 -24.74 -15.01
N ARG A 271 -13.39 -25.99 -14.93
CA ARG A 271 -14.23 -26.61 -15.97
C ARG A 271 -15.68 -26.10 -15.91
N GLU A 272 -16.24 -25.98 -14.72
CA GLU A 272 -17.69 -25.82 -14.54
C GLU A 272 -18.12 -24.40 -14.11
N LYS A 273 -17.31 -23.72 -13.30
CA LYS A 273 -17.73 -22.52 -12.55
C LYS A 273 -16.93 -21.26 -12.84
N ALA A 274 -15.68 -21.39 -13.26
CA ALA A 274 -14.80 -20.23 -13.43
C ALA A 274 -15.30 -19.23 -14.49
N HIS A 275 -15.23 -17.95 -14.15
CA HIS A 275 -15.53 -16.85 -15.04
C HIS A 275 -14.41 -16.61 -16.07
N ALA A 276 -14.73 -15.93 -17.17
CA ALA A 276 -13.77 -15.64 -18.23
C ALA A 276 -12.53 -14.88 -17.73
N TRP A 277 -12.69 -13.95 -16.79
CA TRP A 277 -11.58 -13.19 -16.20
C TRP A 277 -10.67 -14.06 -15.32
N GLU A 278 -11.19 -15.11 -14.69
CA GLU A 278 -10.38 -16.07 -13.91
C GLU A 278 -9.53 -16.94 -14.83
N LEU A 279 -10.11 -17.38 -15.95
CA LEU A 279 -9.38 -18.12 -16.98
C LEU A 279 -8.31 -17.23 -17.64
N GLN A 280 -8.61 -15.95 -17.88
CA GLN A 280 -7.63 -14.98 -18.38
C GLN A 280 -6.46 -14.80 -17.39
N ALA A 281 -6.72 -14.81 -16.08
CA ALA A 281 -5.65 -14.72 -15.08
C ALA A 281 -4.66 -15.91 -15.17
N LEU A 282 -5.13 -17.10 -15.57
CA LEU A 282 -4.28 -18.28 -15.76
C LEU A 282 -3.30 -18.18 -16.94
N ILE A 283 -3.47 -17.22 -17.88
CA ILE A 283 -2.47 -16.93 -18.92
C ILE A 283 -1.13 -16.60 -18.28
N ARG A 284 -1.16 -15.88 -17.15
CA ARG A 284 0.00 -15.47 -16.37
C ARG A 284 0.12 -16.34 -15.13
N SER A 285 0.19 -17.66 -15.29
CA SER A 285 0.38 -18.61 -14.20
C SER A 285 1.63 -19.46 -14.38
N ARG A 286 2.33 -19.75 -13.28
CA ARG A 286 3.46 -20.70 -13.22
C ARG A 286 3.64 -21.29 -11.83
N ALA A 287 4.38 -22.39 -11.74
CA ALA A 287 4.91 -22.86 -10.46
C ALA A 287 5.93 -21.84 -9.92
N SER A 288 5.78 -21.47 -8.65
CA SER A 288 6.70 -20.57 -7.94
C SER A 288 7.47 -21.29 -6.84
N ALA A 289 6.79 -22.15 -6.07
CA ALA A 289 7.41 -23.03 -5.08
C ALA A 289 6.73 -24.41 -5.02
N GLY A 290 7.46 -25.40 -4.50
CA GLY A 290 6.97 -26.78 -4.39
C GLY A 290 7.01 -27.56 -5.72
N SER A 291 6.02 -28.43 -5.94
CA SER A 291 6.02 -29.38 -7.06
C SER A 291 5.68 -28.72 -8.41
N ALA A 292 6.70 -28.46 -9.23
CA ALA A 292 6.51 -27.99 -10.61
C ALA A 292 5.73 -29.00 -11.48
N GLN A 293 5.87 -30.31 -11.20
CA GLN A 293 5.14 -31.37 -11.89
C GLN A 293 3.63 -31.31 -11.61
N LEU A 294 3.23 -30.97 -10.38
CA LEU A 294 1.83 -30.80 -10.01
C LEU A 294 1.21 -29.62 -10.78
N PHE A 295 1.91 -28.49 -10.85
CA PHE A 295 1.47 -27.36 -11.67
C PHE A 295 1.39 -27.72 -13.16
N ALA A 296 2.36 -28.43 -13.70
CA ALA A 296 2.34 -28.84 -15.12
C ALA A 296 1.08 -29.65 -15.45
N ARG A 297 0.70 -30.61 -14.60
CA ARG A 297 -0.57 -31.36 -14.73
C ARG A 297 -1.80 -30.43 -14.71
N PHE A 298 -1.85 -29.51 -13.75
CA PHE A 298 -2.94 -28.52 -13.67
C PHE A 298 -3.02 -27.67 -14.94
N ALA A 299 -1.89 -27.09 -15.36
CA ALA A 299 -1.80 -26.21 -16.51
C ALA A 299 -2.19 -26.92 -17.82
N ASP A 300 -1.76 -28.17 -18.00
CA ASP A 300 -2.13 -28.98 -19.16
C ASP A 300 -3.63 -29.20 -19.26
N GLU A 301 -4.29 -29.53 -18.15
CA GLU A 301 -5.73 -29.83 -18.14
C GLU A 301 -6.62 -28.57 -18.25
N VAL A 302 -6.21 -27.43 -17.71
CA VAL A 302 -6.97 -26.17 -17.86
C VAL A 302 -6.70 -25.45 -19.17
N ARG A 303 -5.61 -25.78 -19.89
CA ARG A 303 -5.19 -25.09 -21.12
C ARG A 303 -6.31 -24.93 -22.14
N GLY A 304 -7.07 -25.99 -22.39
CA GLY A 304 -8.18 -25.98 -23.36
C GLY A 304 -9.37 -25.07 -22.94
N ARG A 305 -9.46 -24.72 -21.65
CA ARG A 305 -10.46 -23.78 -21.12
C ARG A 305 -9.99 -22.33 -21.21
N VAL A 306 -8.69 -22.10 -21.05
CA VAL A 306 -8.05 -20.78 -21.21
C VAL A 306 -8.01 -20.40 -22.70
N TYR A 307 -7.47 -21.27 -23.54
CA TYR A 307 -7.31 -21.05 -24.98
C TYR A 307 -8.34 -21.84 -25.78
N ARG A 308 -9.55 -21.29 -25.89
CA ARG A 308 -10.68 -21.96 -26.55
C ARG A 308 -10.58 -21.83 -28.07
N ARG A 309 -10.74 -22.94 -28.79
CA ARG A 309 -10.72 -22.95 -30.27
C ARG A 309 -11.82 -22.10 -30.93
N GLY A 310 -12.97 -21.96 -30.28
CA GLY A 310 -14.14 -21.24 -30.79
C GLY A 310 -14.30 -19.80 -30.27
N GLU A 311 -13.31 -19.24 -29.58
CA GLU A 311 -13.39 -17.84 -29.11
C GLU A 311 -13.22 -16.89 -30.31
N THR A 312 -14.15 -15.94 -30.48
CA THR A 312 -14.02 -14.91 -31.52
C THR A 312 -13.19 -13.74 -30.99
N VAL A 313 -12.53 -13.01 -31.90
CA VAL A 313 -11.80 -11.77 -31.58
C VAL A 313 -12.73 -10.80 -30.84
N ALA A 314 -13.94 -10.55 -31.35
CA ALA A 314 -14.93 -9.70 -30.70
C ALA A 314 -15.31 -10.13 -29.27
N ARG A 315 -15.44 -11.44 -28.98
CA ARG A 315 -15.73 -11.93 -27.60
C ARG A 315 -14.52 -11.83 -26.67
N ALA A 316 -13.33 -12.16 -27.17
CA ALA A 316 -12.10 -11.98 -26.39
C ALA A 316 -11.89 -10.51 -26.03
N LEU A 317 -12.09 -9.61 -27.01
CA LEU A 317 -12.02 -8.17 -26.82
C LEU A 317 -13.11 -7.66 -25.88
N SER A 318 -14.35 -8.15 -25.97
CA SER A 318 -15.44 -7.71 -25.09
C SER A 318 -15.23 -8.15 -23.64
N HIS A 319 -14.72 -9.35 -23.39
CA HIS A 319 -14.36 -9.81 -22.04
C HIS A 319 -13.29 -8.90 -21.41
N VAL A 320 -12.25 -8.55 -22.19
CA VAL A 320 -11.17 -7.66 -21.74
C VAL A 320 -11.66 -6.21 -21.56
N ARG A 321 -12.52 -5.70 -22.45
CA ARG A 321 -13.16 -4.37 -22.30
C ARG A 321 -14.05 -4.30 -21.06
N LEU A 322 -14.84 -5.33 -20.78
CA LEU A 322 -15.69 -5.38 -19.59
C LEU A 322 -14.86 -5.43 -18.30
N ALA A 323 -13.73 -6.15 -18.33
CA ALA A 323 -12.76 -6.11 -17.23
C ALA A 323 -12.17 -4.70 -17.05
N LYS A 324 -11.79 -4.02 -18.13
CA LYS A 324 -11.34 -2.62 -18.12
C LYS A 324 -12.39 -1.69 -17.52
N GLN A 325 -13.63 -1.73 -18.02
CA GLN A 325 -14.71 -0.87 -17.54
C GLN A 325 -15.04 -1.10 -16.06
N LYS A 326 -14.97 -2.34 -15.57
CA LYS A 326 -15.19 -2.65 -14.15
C LYS A 326 -14.07 -2.07 -13.28
N ILE A 327 -12.84 -2.10 -13.76
CA ILE A 327 -11.66 -1.53 -13.09
C ILE A 327 -11.74 0.00 -13.11
N ASP A 328 -12.05 0.60 -14.27
CA ASP A 328 -12.16 2.05 -14.44
C ASP A 328 -13.30 2.62 -13.58
N ARG A 329 -14.42 1.89 -13.44
CA ARG A 329 -15.52 2.26 -12.52
C ARG A 329 -15.15 2.15 -11.04
N GLN A 330 -14.16 1.33 -10.70
CA GLN A 330 -13.63 1.20 -9.33
C GLN A 330 -12.53 2.23 -9.03
N HIS A 331 -12.14 3.07 -9.99
CA HIS A 331 -11.09 4.07 -9.82
C HIS A 331 -11.64 5.47 -10.12
N PRO A 332 -11.76 6.36 -9.11
CA PRO A 332 -12.24 7.71 -9.36
C PRO A 332 -11.29 8.44 -10.32
N ARG A 333 -11.86 9.15 -11.31
CA ARG A 333 -11.16 10.02 -12.27
C ARG A 333 -10.46 11.24 -11.64
N GLU A 334 -10.36 11.29 -10.31
CA GLU A 334 -10.00 12.47 -9.52
C GLU A 334 -8.54 12.45 -8.99
N ALA A 335 -7.72 11.46 -9.38
CA ALA A 335 -6.29 11.49 -9.06
C ALA A 335 -5.55 12.51 -9.95
N ARG A 336 -4.97 13.56 -9.34
CA ARG A 336 -4.03 14.47 -10.02
C ARG A 336 -2.76 13.69 -10.37
N GLY A 337 -2.27 13.80 -11.60
CA GLY A 337 -1.16 13.01 -12.15
C GLY A 337 -1.58 12.04 -13.25
N PHE A 338 -0.65 11.74 -14.16
CA PHE A 338 -0.85 10.67 -15.13
C PHE A 338 -0.62 9.31 -14.46
N ASN A 339 -1.61 8.41 -14.53
CA ASN A 339 -1.47 7.05 -14.01
C ASN A 339 -0.79 6.16 -15.07
N VAL A 340 0.49 5.80 -14.87
CA VAL A 340 1.26 5.02 -15.87
C VAL A 340 0.67 3.63 -16.14
N LYS A 341 -0.14 3.10 -15.21
CA LYS A 341 -0.72 1.77 -15.32
C LYS A 341 -2.12 1.80 -15.96
N LEU A 342 -2.96 2.74 -15.53
CA LEU A 342 -4.41 2.75 -15.82
C LEU A 342 -4.85 3.93 -16.67
N GLY A 343 -3.99 4.94 -16.84
CA GLY A 343 -4.25 6.04 -17.75
C GLY A 343 -4.36 5.56 -19.18
N GLU A 344 -4.97 6.38 -20.02
CA GLU A 344 -5.02 6.15 -21.46
C GLU A 344 -3.59 6.01 -22.02
N GLY A 345 -3.34 4.98 -22.82
CA GLY A 345 -2.00 4.66 -23.30
C GLY A 345 -1.07 4.05 -22.22
N GLY A 346 -1.61 3.64 -21.08
CA GLY A 346 -0.85 3.05 -19.97
C GLY A 346 -0.50 1.57 -20.13
N ILE A 347 0.26 1.04 -19.18
CA ILE A 347 0.76 -0.35 -19.16
C ILE A 347 -0.37 -1.37 -19.37
N ARG A 348 -1.53 -1.15 -18.73
CA ARG A 348 -2.65 -2.10 -18.78
C ARG A 348 -3.24 -2.26 -20.18
N GLU A 349 -3.22 -1.21 -21.00
CA GLU A 349 -3.69 -1.30 -22.38
C GLU A 349 -2.77 -2.20 -23.23
N ILE A 350 -1.45 -2.15 -22.99
CA ILE A 350 -0.48 -3.05 -23.62
C ILE A 350 -0.74 -4.50 -23.21
N GLU A 351 -0.90 -4.75 -21.91
CA GLU A 351 -1.23 -6.08 -21.37
C GLU A 351 -2.54 -6.62 -21.98
N PHE A 352 -3.54 -5.76 -22.14
CA PHE A 352 -4.84 -6.12 -22.72
C PHE A 352 -4.78 -6.40 -24.21
N ILE A 353 -4.00 -5.65 -25.00
CA ILE A 353 -3.76 -5.97 -26.41
C ILE A 353 -3.17 -7.38 -26.53
N ALA A 354 -2.11 -7.67 -25.77
CA ALA A 354 -1.46 -8.98 -25.81
C ALA A 354 -2.44 -10.08 -25.42
N GLN A 355 -3.08 -9.97 -24.26
CA GLN A 355 -3.98 -11.01 -23.74
C GLN A 355 -5.22 -11.23 -24.60
N ALA A 356 -5.81 -10.16 -25.15
CA ALA A 356 -6.99 -10.29 -26.01
C ALA A 356 -6.67 -11.08 -27.29
N LEU A 357 -5.53 -10.78 -27.93
CA LEU A 357 -5.10 -11.51 -29.12
C LEU A 357 -4.69 -12.95 -28.78
N GLN A 358 -4.05 -13.18 -27.63
CA GLN A 358 -3.77 -14.53 -27.16
C GLN A 358 -5.04 -15.35 -26.91
N LEU A 359 -6.08 -14.77 -26.33
CA LEU A 359 -7.36 -15.44 -26.13
C LEU A 359 -8.07 -15.73 -27.46
N ALA A 360 -8.04 -14.78 -28.40
CA ALA A 360 -8.70 -14.90 -29.69
C ALA A 360 -8.06 -15.95 -30.62
N TYR A 361 -6.74 -16.08 -30.59
CA TYR A 361 -5.99 -16.91 -31.54
C TYR A 361 -5.29 -18.12 -30.90
N GLY A 362 -5.02 -18.08 -29.58
CA GLY A 362 -4.26 -19.12 -28.88
C GLY A 362 -4.93 -20.49 -28.85
N GLY A 363 -6.26 -20.58 -29.03
CA GLY A 363 -6.92 -21.89 -29.14
C GLY A 363 -6.50 -22.67 -30.40
N ARG A 364 -6.06 -21.96 -31.45
CA ARG A 364 -5.62 -22.52 -32.72
C ARG A 364 -4.09 -22.57 -32.86
N ASP A 365 -3.37 -21.76 -32.09
CA ASP A 365 -1.92 -21.65 -32.17
C ASP A 365 -1.26 -21.61 -30.78
N ALA A 366 -0.62 -22.72 -30.40
CA ALA A 366 0.09 -22.84 -29.14
C ALA A 366 1.33 -21.93 -29.05
N TRP A 367 1.84 -21.42 -30.19
CA TRP A 367 2.91 -20.41 -30.19
C TRP A 367 2.54 -19.22 -29.32
N LEU A 368 1.26 -18.84 -29.29
CA LEU A 368 0.79 -17.67 -28.56
C LEU A 368 0.67 -17.88 -27.04
N HIS A 369 0.99 -19.06 -26.49
CA HIS A 369 0.86 -19.35 -25.05
C HIS A 369 2.04 -18.82 -24.21
N ALA A 370 2.49 -17.60 -24.46
CA ALA A 370 3.51 -16.93 -23.65
C ALA A 370 2.86 -16.16 -22.48
N SER A 371 3.45 -16.22 -21.28
CA SER A 371 2.94 -15.44 -20.13
C SER A 371 3.50 -14.02 -20.08
N HIS A 372 4.77 -13.84 -20.47
CA HIS A 372 5.49 -12.57 -20.40
C HIS A 372 5.06 -11.61 -21.52
N THR A 373 4.63 -10.40 -21.17
CA THR A 373 4.02 -9.43 -22.11
C THR A 373 4.88 -9.15 -23.34
N LEU A 374 6.17 -8.83 -23.17
CA LEU A 374 7.06 -8.53 -24.30
C LEU A 374 7.29 -9.75 -25.22
N ILE A 375 7.32 -10.96 -24.65
CA ILE A 375 7.43 -12.19 -25.45
C ILE A 375 6.13 -12.39 -26.22
N SER A 376 4.97 -12.18 -25.59
CA SER A 376 3.67 -12.25 -26.25
C SER A 376 3.58 -11.29 -27.42
N LEU A 377 4.02 -10.03 -27.28
CA LEU A 377 4.05 -9.06 -28.38
C LEU A 377 4.93 -9.53 -29.55
N GLY A 378 6.11 -10.09 -29.28
CA GLY A 378 6.96 -10.69 -30.30
C GLY A 378 6.28 -11.84 -31.04
N ARG A 379 5.70 -12.79 -30.29
CA ARG A 379 5.01 -13.95 -30.86
C ARG A 379 3.74 -13.58 -31.65
N LEU A 380 3.07 -12.50 -31.26
CA LEU A 380 1.94 -11.94 -32.01
C LEU A 380 2.41 -11.32 -33.33
N ALA A 381 3.58 -10.67 -33.34
CA ALA A 381 4.17 -10.11 -34.55
C ALA A 381 4.63 -11.19 -35.54
N ASP A 382 5.23 -12.28 -35.06
CA ASP A 382 5.60 -13.44 -35.89
C ASP A 382 4.40 -14.02 -36.67
N ARG A 383 3.19 -13.86 -36.14
CA ARG A 383 1.93 -14.30 -36.74
C ARG A 383 1.19 -13.21 -37.52
N GLY A 384 1.77 -12.02 -37.65
CA GLY A 384 1.17 -10.88 -38.34
C GLY A 384 -0.07 -10.31 -37.64
N LEU A 385 -0.31 -10.65 -36.36
CA LEU A 385 -1.44 -10.15 -35.57
C LEU A 385 -1.17 -8.74 -35.02
N VAL A 386 0.11 -8.40 -34.91
CA VAL A 386 0.66 -7.08 -34.58
C VAL A 386 1.71 -6.76 -35.64
N ALA A 387 1.70 -5.55 -36.19
CA ALA A 387 2.73 -5.15 -37.17
C ALA A 387 4.08 -4.98 -36.46
N GLU A 388 5.19 -5.26 -37.15
CA GLU A 388 6.54 -5.17 -36.55
C GLU A 388 6.85 -3.78 -35.97
N ARG A 389 6.38 -2.72 -36.64
CA ARG A 389 6.45 -1.35 -36.12
C ARG A 389 5.67 -1.18 -34.81
N GLU A 390 4.45 -1.70 -34.76
CA GLU A 390 3.60 -1.63 -33.57
C GLU A 390 4.19 -2.45 -32.41
N ARG A 391 4.80 -3.61 -32.70
CA ARG A 391 5.56 -4.41 -31.72
C ARG A 391 6.65 -3.58 -31.06
N SER A 392 7.48 -2.91 -31.85
CA SER A 392 8.58 -2.06 -31.34
C SER A 392 8.04 -0.90 -30.52
N GLU A 393 7.05 -0.16 -31.04
CA GLU A 393 6.42 0.97 -30.35
C GLU A 393 5.81 0.56 -29.00
N LEU A 394 5.11 -0.58 -28.94
CA LEU A 394 4.52 -1.13 -27.72
C LEU A 394 5.59 -1.65 -26.74
N SER A 395 6.65 -2.27 -27.24
CA SER A 395 7.73 -2.79 -26.38
C SER A 395 8.51 -1.66 -25.72
N GLU A 396 8.84 -0.61 -26.47
CA GLU A 396 9.48 0.60 -25.96
C GLU A 396 8.59 1.35 -24.96
N ALA A 397 7.29 1.49 -25.28
CA ALA A 397 6.33 2.10 -24.37
C ALA A 397 6.18 1.30 -23.07
N TYR A 398 6.10 -0.03 -23.16
CA TYR A 398 6.04 -0.89 -21.98
C TYR A 398 7.29 -0.71 -21.11
N ALA A 399 8.48 -0.71 -21.73
CA ALA A 399 9.73 -0.50 -21.02
C ALA A 399 9.76 0.85 -20.29
N PHE A 400 9.47 1.93 -21.02
CA PHE A 400 9.45 3.29 -20.48
C PHE A 400 8.46 3.44 -19.31
N LEU A 401 7.22 3.00 -19.49
CA LEU A 401 6.17 3.15 -18.47
C LEU A 401 6.43 2.28 -17.24
N ARG A 402 7.01 1.09 -17.41
CA ARG A 402 7.40 0.21 -16.29
C ARG A 402 8.58 0.76 -15.50
N ILE A 403 9.59 1.32 -16.16
CA ILE A 403 10.69 2.00 -15.47
C ILE A 403 10.15 3.21 -14.70
N ALA A 404 9.27 4.02 -15.31
CA ALA A 404 8.60 5.12 -14.61
C ALA A 404 7.80 4.63 -13.39
N GLU A 405 7.04 3.53 -13.53
CA GLU A 405 6.35 2.85 -12.42
C GLU A 405 7.34 2.45 -11.30
N HIS A 406 8.49 1.87 -11.64
CA HIS A 406 9.50 1.46 -10.67
C HIS A 406 10.07 2.67 -9.90
N ARG A 407 10.40 3.77 -10.60
CA ARG A 407 10.95 4.98 -9.99
C ARG A 407 9.96 5.65 -9.02
N VAL A 408 8.69 5.76 -9.38
CA VAL A 408 7.68 6.34 -8.48
C VAL A 408 7.38 5.43 -7.28
N GLN A 409 7.43 4.11 -7.44
CA GLN A 409 7.23 3.17 -6.33
C GLN A 409 8.41 3.18 -5.36
N MET A 410 9.63 3.25 -5.88
CA MET A 410 10.85 3.17 -5.07
C MET A 410 11.23 4.47 -4.37
N GLU A 411 10.56 5.59 -4.66
CA GLU A 411 10.76 6.83 -3.90
C GLU A 411 10.50 6.62 -2.39
N HIS A 412 9.36 6.00 -2.05
CA HIS A 412 8.95 5.74 -0.66
C HIS A 412 8.48 4.30 -0.40
N GLY A 413 8.63 3.38 -1.36
CA GLY A 413 8.17 1.99 -1.24
C GLY A 413 6.66 1.80 -1.39
N LEU A 414 5.95 2.81 -1.89
CA LEU A 414 4.49 2.82 -1.99
C LEU A 414 4.01 2.18 -3.29
N GLN A 415 2.82 1.57 -3.28
CA GLN A 415 2.14 1.07 -4.48
C GLN A 415 1.47 2.22 -5.26
N THR A 416 2.26 3.22 -5.63
CA THR A 416 1.81 4.32 -6.48
C THR A 416 2.03 4.01 -7.96
N HIS A 417 1.17 4.56 -8.79
CA HIS A 417 1.25 4.51 -10.25
C HIS A 417 1.19 5.92 -10.87
N LEU A 418 1.22 6.97 -10.03
CA LEU A 418 1.00 8.34 -10.47
C LEU A 418 2.35 9.02 -10.75
N VAL A 419 2.49 9.52 -11.97
CA VAL A 419 3.48 10.56 -12.29
C VAL A 419 3.00 11.85 -11.60
N PRO A 420 3.83 12.48 -10.75
CA PRO A 420 3.42 13.68 -10.03
C PRO A 420 3.14 14.85 -10.99
N ASP A 421 2.15 15.67 -10.65
CA ASP A 421 1.87 16.95 -11.33
C ASP A 421 2.69 18.11 -10.74
N ASP A 422 3.23 17.95 -9.54
CA ASP A 422 4.10 18.93 -8.93
C ASP A 422 5.38 19.13 -9.79
N PRO A 423 5.69 20.35 -10.27
CA PRO A 423 6.81 20.56 -11.19
C PRO A 423 8.16 20.11 -10.64
N ALA A 424 8.42 20.31 -9.35
CA ALA A 424 9.69 19.94 -8.74
C ALA A 424 9.84 18.42 -8.63
N ARG A 425 8.82 17.72 -8.14
CA ARG A 425 8.81 16.24 -8.08
C ARG A 425 8.82 15.60 -9.46
N ARG A 426 8.14 16.20 -10.45
CA ARG A 426 8.14 15.72 -11.83
C ARG A 426 9.49 15.91 -12.50
N ALA A 427 10.16 17.04 -12.25
CA ALA A 427 11.54 17.26 -12.70
C ALA A 427 12.52 16.30 -12.04
N LEU A 428 12.33 15.97 -10.75
CA LEU A 428 13.12 14.96 -10.07
C LEU A 428 12.90 13.56 -10.68
N LEU A 429 11.65 13.18 -10.97
CA LEU A 429 11.35 11.94 -11.67
C LEU A 429 12.01 11.91 -13.06
N ALA A 430 11.96 13.00 -13.82
CA ALA A 430 12.64 13.11 -15.12
C ALA A 430 14.14 12.81 -14.98
N ARG A 431 14.83 13.38 -13.98
CA ARG A 431 16.24 13.07 -13.72
C ARG A 431 16.46 11.61 -13.30
N ARG A 432 15.57 11.04 -12.47
CA ARG A 432 15.63 9.61 -12.09
C ARG A 432 15.33 8.66 -13.26
N MET A 433 14.69 9.17 -14.30
CA MET A 433 14.48 8.53 -15.61
C MET A 433 15.62 8.83 -16.59
N HIS A 434 16.73 9.40 -16.11
CA HIS A 434 17.95 9.72 -16.87
C HIS A 434 17.78 10.81 -17.94
N PHE A 435 16.75 11.65 -17.83
CA PHE A 435 16.69 12.90 -18.59
C PHE A 435 17.57 13.95 -17.92
N GLY A 436 18.55 14.47 -18.66
CA GLY A 436 19.57 15.40 -18.16
C GLY A 436 19.50 16.78 -18.80
N GLY A 437 20.23 17.73 -18.23
CA GLY A 437 20.38 19.08 -18.80
C GLY A 437 19.19 20.02 -18.61
N PRO A 438 19.25 21.22 -19.21
CA PRO A 438 18.27 22.30 -18.98
C PRO A 438 16.83 21.97 -19.41
N HIS A 439 16.65 20.98 -20.28
CA HIS A 439 15.36 20.60 -20.87
C HIS A 439 14.83 19.24 -20.42
N ALA A 440 15.45 18.62 -19.40
CA ALA A 440 15.13 17.28 -18.92
C ALA A 440 13.62 17.02 -18.72
N LEU A 441 12.92 17.94 -18.06
CA LEU A 441 11.47 17.82 -17.81
C LEU A 441 10.66 17.83 -19.11
N ALA A 442 10.99 18.74 -20.03
CA ALA A 442 10.28 18.85 -21.30
C ALA A 442 10.50 17.63 -22.21
N GLU A 443 11.70 17.05 -22.18
CA GLU A 443 12.03 15.81 -22.89
C GLU A 443 11.31 14.61 -22.29
N PHE A 444 11.30 14.48 -20.96
CA PHE A 444 10.53 13.43 -20.27
C PHE A 444 9.04 13.50 -20.62
N ASP A 445 8.44 14.69 -20.57
CA ASP A 445 7.02 14.86 -20.90
C ASP A 445 6.71 14.58 -22.37
N ARG A 446 7.65 14.90 -23.27
CA ARG A 446 7.53 14.54 -24.70
C ARG A 446 7.60 13.04 -24.89
N ALA A 447 8.55 12.36 -24.24
CA ALA A 447 8.68 10.91 -24.28
C ALA A 447 7.44 10.21 -23.71
N LEU A 448 6.93 10.68 -22.57
CA LEU A 448 5.70 10.16 -21.97
C LEU A 448 4.52 10.26 -22.94
N ARG A 449 4.28 11.44 -23.52
CA ARG A 449 3.21 11.62 -24.52
C ARG A 449 3.41 10.77 -25.77
N PHE A 450 4.64 10.63 -26.24
CA PHE A 450 4.97 9.81 -27.41
C PHE A 450 4.59 8.35 -27.18
N HIS A 451 5.04 7.77 -26.06
CA HIS A 451 4.74 6.38 -25.72
C HIS A 451 3.24 6.15 -25.49
N THR A 452 2.57 7.01 -24.71
CA THR A 452 1.14 6.84 -24.43
C THR A 452 0.30 6.99 -25.70
N SER A 453 0.64 7.92 -26.59
CA SER A 453 -0.08 8.08 -27.87
C SER A 453 0.06 6.84 -28.78
N ASN A 454 1.22 6.21 -28.80
CA ASN A 454 1.45 4.97 -29.55
C ASN A 454 0.61 3.81 -28.99
N VAL A 455 0.56 3.67 -27.66
CA VAL A 455 -0.27 2.66 -26.99
C VAL A 455 -1.76 2.91 -27.25
N SER A 456 -2.24 4.15 -27.07
CA SER A 456 -3.64 4.51 -27.34
C SER A 456 -4.03 4.19 -28.79
N ARG A 457 -3.14 4.48 -29.77
CA ARG A 457 -3.40 4.17 -31.18
C ARG A 457 -3.51 2.67 -31.42
N ALA A 458 -2.59 1.86 -30.89
CA ALA A 458 -2.63 0.40 -31.01
C ALA A 458 -3.86 -0.19 -30.32
N TYR A 459 -4.21 0.34 -29.14
CA TYR A 459 -5.39 -0.08 -28.40
C TYR A 459 -6.67 0.20 -29.20
N ARG A 460 -6.85 1.42 -29.73
CA ARG A 460 -8.00 1.75 -30.58
C ARG A 460 -8.08 0.90 -31.83
N ARG A 461 -6.97 0.62 -32.51
CA ARG A 461 -6.95 -0.31 -33.65
C ARG A 461 -7.52 -1.69 -33.30
N VAL A 462 -7.11 -2.24 -32.16
CA VAL A 462 -7.51 -3.59 -31.72
C VAL A 462 -8.94 -3.60 -31.16
N PHE A 463 -9.38 -2.51 -30.53
CA PHE A 463 -10.63 -2.45 -29.78
C PHE A 463 -11.72 -1.51 -30.36
N GLU A 464 -11.51 -0.81 -31.47
CA GLU A 464 -12.54 0.07 -32.08
C GLU A 464 -12.81 -0.28 -33.55
N ALA A 465 -12.00 -1.13 -34.17
CA ALA A 465 -12.18 -1.57 -35.56
C ALA A 465 -13.38 -2.53 -35.80
N ASP A 466 -14.16 -2.84 -34.75
CA ASP A 466 -15.29 -3.81 -34.77
C ASP A 466 -16.66 -3.15 -34.51
N ASP A 467 -16.79 -1.82 -34.62
CA ASP A 467 -18.09 -1.13 -34.51
C ASP A 467 -18.69 -0.84 -35.91
N PRO A 468 -19.72 -1.58 -36.38
CA PRO A 468 -20.31 -1.38 -37.69
C PRO A 468 -21.12 -0.07 -37.81
N ASP A 469 -21.38 0.62 -36.69
CA ASP A 469 -22.35 1.74 -36.65
C ASP A 469 -21.72 3.12 -36.91
N GLU A 470 -20.40 3.28 -36.84
CA GLU A 470 -19.75 4.60 -37.01
C GLU A 470 -19.49 5.03 -38.47
N GLN A 471 -19.58 4.12 -39.45
CA GLN A 471 -19.37 4.47 -40.86
C GLN A 471 -20.54 5.25 -41.50
N SER A 472 -21.64 5.46 -40.77
CA SER A 472 -22.87 6.07 -41.30
C SER A 472 -23.03 7.57 -41.00
N GLN A 473 -22.12 8.21 -40.24
CA GLN A 473 -22.35 9.58 -39.74
C GLN A 473 -21.28 10.63 -40.10
N GLN A 474 -20.30 10.32 -40.95
CA GLN A 474 -19.36 11.31 -41.47
C GLN A 474 -19.59 11.64 -42.94
N ALA A 475 -20.77 12.18 -43.22
CA ALA A 475 -21.00 13.01 -44.40
C ALA A 475 -21.85 14.20 -43.96
N VAL A 476 -21.22 15.30 -43.51
CA VAL A 476 -21.50 16.69 -43.90
C VAL A 476 -20.40 17.60 -43.34
N SER A 477 -19.63 18.25 -44.22
CA SER A 477 -19.01 19.58 -44.04
C SER A 477 -19.78 20.52 -45.00
N PRO A 478 -19.92 21.86 -44.81
CA PRO A 478 -18.79 22.83 -44.79
C PRO A 478 -19.05 24.10 -43.92
N LEU A 479 -18.09 24.96 -43.53
CA LEU A 479 -17.46 26.09 -44.26
C LEU A 479 -16.58 26.85 -43.24
N GLN A 480 -15.27 27.02 -43.49
CA GLN A 480 -14.56 28.27 -43.85
C GLN A 480 -14.73 29.49 -42.91
N THR A 481 -13.61 29.97 -42.35
CA THR A 481 -13.03 31.33 -42.59
C THR A 481 -11.69 31.54 -41.84
N GLU A 482 -10.63 31.66 -42.64
CA GLU A 482 -9.53 32.65 -42.64
C GLU A 482 -8.76 33.09 -41.36
N SER A 483 -7.43 33.04 -41.48
CA SER A 483 -6.43 33.79 -40.68
C SER A 483 -6.38 35.28 -41.08
N PRO A 484 -5.64 36.14 -40.35
CA PRO A 484 -4.26 36.40 -40.79
C PRO A 484 -3.22 36.63 -39.67
N ALA A 485 -1.96 36.61 -40.11
CA ALA A 485 -0.71 36.74 -39.39
C ALA A 485 -0.40 38.16 -38.84
N GLY A 486 0.57 38.24 -37.94
CA GLY A 486 1.25 39.50 -37.59
C GLY A 486 2.30 39.35 -36.49
N ALA A 487 3.57 39.15 -36.87
CA ALA A 487 4.73 39.49 -36.03
C ALA A 487 5.10 40.98 -36.23
N PRO A 488 5.82 41.60 -35.29
CA PRO A 488 7.19 41.97 -35.64
C PRO A 488 8.22 41.84 -34.49
N SER A 489 9.47 41.69 -34.92
CA SER A 489 10.74 41.70 -34.17
C SER A 489 11.26 43.12 -33.86
N ARG A 490 12.04 43.27 -32.76
CA ARG A 490 13.33 44.02 -32.65
C ARG A 490 13.83 44.13 -31.18
N ASP A 491 14.76 43.25 -30.77
CA ASP A 491 16.19 43.47 -30.41
C ASP A 491 16.69 44.77 -29.68
N PRO A 492 17.91 44.80 -29.08
CA PRO A 492 18.20 44.64 -27.64
C PRO A 492 19.02 45.81 -27.02
N GLN A 493 19.16 45.90 -25.68
CA GLN A 493 20.38 46.43 -25.02
C GLN A 493 20.47 46.22 -23.50
N ALA A 494 21.63 45.65 -23.13
CA ALA A 494 22.36 45.53 -21.87
C ALA A 494 21.99 46.37 -20.62
N SER A 495 22.10 45.74 -19.44
CA SER A 495 23.05 46.22 -18.42
C SER A 495 23.51 45.11 -17.46
N THR A 496 24.80 45.14 -17.21
CA THR A 496 25.65 44.30 -16.35
C THR A 496 25.46 44.58 -14.86
N ARG A 497 25.49 43.53 -14.00
CA ARG A 497 26.08 43.61 -12.65
C ARG A 497 26.49 42.21 -12.16
N GLY A 498 27.76 42.10 -11.76
CA GLY A 498 28.43 40.89 -11.28
C GLY A 498 28.05 40.46 -9.85
N PRO A 499 28.68 39.38 -9.35
CA PRO A 499 28.12 38.47 -8.36
C PRO A 499 28.29 38.97 -6.93
N ARG A 500 27.25 38.80 -6.10
CA ARG A 500 27.34 38.94 -4.64
C ARG A 500 27.23 37.55 -4.00
N VAL A 501 28.33 37.18 -3.33
CA VAL A 501 28.47 36.33 -2.13
C VAL A 501 27.29 35.40 -1.82
N ILE A 502 27.48 34.10 -2.06
CA ILE A 502 26.56 33.03 -1.68
C ILE A 502 26.67 32.83 -0.16
N SER A 503 25.65 33.28 0.57
CA SER A 503 25.31 32.80 1.91
C SER A 503 24.66 31.41 1.82
N GLU A 504 24.77 30.63 2.88
CA GLU A 504 24.42 29.20 3.02
C GLU A 504 23.11 28.74 2.31
N PRO A 505 23.13 27.65 1.51
CA PRO A 505 21.99 27.21 0.68
C PRO A 505 20.79 26.64 1.46
N HIS A 506 20.89 26.48 2.80
CA HIS A 506 19.81 25.93 3.63
C HIS A 506 18.81 27.00 4.09
N ALA A 507 19.26 28.24 4.28
CA ALA A 507 18.38 29.37 4.56
C ALA A 507 17.43 29.63 3.38
N ASP A 508 17.90 29.43 2.14
CA ASP A 508 17.13 29.71 0.93
C ASP A 508 15.90 28.80 0.76
N VAL A 509 16.01 27.51 1.11
CA VAL A 509 14.91 26.54 0.97
C VAL A 509 13.83 26.75 2.05
N GLU A 510 14.24 27.04 3.28
CA GLU A 510 13.32 27.35 4.37
C GLU A 510 12.60 28.68 4.14
N VAL A 511 13.32 29.70 3.67
CA VAL A 511 12.73 30.98 3.27
C VAL A 511 11.78 30.81 2.08
N ALA A 512 12.13 29.99 1.08
CA ALA A 512 11.25 29.70 -0.05
C ALA A 512 9.97 28.97 0.39
N SER A 513 10.07 28.01 1.31
CA SER A 513 8.93 27.28 1.85
C SER A 513 8.01 28.19 2.68
N ALA A 514 8.60 29.07 3.50
CA ALA A 514 7.86 30.08 4.26
C ALA A 514 7.12 31.05 3.34
N ARG A 515 7.78 31.53 2.27
CA ARG A 515 7.17 32.39 1.24
C ARG A 515 6.02 31.69 0.50
N ALA A 516 6.22 30.45 0.07
CA ALA A 516 5.19 29.67 -0.61
C ALA A 516 3.94 29.48 0.27
N ALA A 517 4.13 29.20 1.57
CA ALA A 517 3.03 29.09 2.52
C ALA A 517 2.33 30.44 2.75
N ALA A 518 3.11 31.52 2.96
CA ALA A 518 2.58 32.85 3.22
C ALA A 518 1.73 33.39 2.06
N ASN A 519 2.13 33.14 0.81
CA ASN A 519 1.36 33.57 -0.38
C ASN A 519 -0.06 32.99 -0.40
N VAL A 520 -0.27 31.81 0.18
CA VAL A 520 -1.60 31.19 0.26
C VAL A 520 -2.35 31.63 1.52
N PHE A 521 -1.65 31.80 2.64
CA PHE A 521 -2.28 32.12 3.92
C PHE A 521 -2.63 33.60 4.07
N ALA A 522 -1.82 34.52 3.54
CA ALA A 522 -2.02 35.96 3.66
C ALA A 522 -3.41 36.42 3.15
N PRO A 523 -3.88 36.02 1.95
CA PRO A 523 -5.21 36.40 1.47
C PRO A 523 -6.38 35.82 2.29
N ARG A 524 -6.11 34.91 3.22
CA ARG A 524 -7.12 34.19 4.02
C ARG A 524 -7.12 34.59 5.49
N LEU A 525 -6.23 35.49 5.92
CA LEU A 525 -6.16 35.99 7.30
C LEU A 525 -7.33 36.93 7.62
N ALA A 526 -8.05 36.67 8.70
CA ALA A 526 -9.12 37.52 9.20
C ALA A 526 -8.56 38.88 9.67
N GLY A 527 -8.93 39.98 9.02
CA GLY A 527 -8.51 41.33 9.42
C GLY A 527 -8.14 42.30 8.28
N VAL A 528 -8.14 41.86 7.01
CA VAL A 528 -7.91 42.76 5.86
C VAL A 528 -9.26 43.25 5.36
N GLU A 529 -9.66 44.46 5.74
CA GLU A 529 -10.86 45.12 5.21
C GLU A 529 -10.73 45.30 3.69
N GLU A 530 -11.67 44.74 2.92
CA GLU A 530 -11.79 44.97 1.48
C GLU A 530 -12.07 46.46 1.21
N SER A 531 -11.03 47.21 0.87
CA SER A 531 -11.16 48.49 0.18
C SER A 531 -10.53 48.36 -1.21
N ALA A 532 -11.40 48.33 -2.21
CA ALA A 532 -11.08 48.12 -3.61
C ALA A 532 -10.21 49.26 -4.16
N GLY A 533 -9.00 48.94 -4.62
CA GLY A 533 -8.20 49.82 -5.50
C GLY A 533 -6.68 49.74 -5.39
N VAL A 534 -6.11 49.21 -4.29
CA VAL A 534 -4.64 49.17 -4.03
C VAL A 534 -4.14 47.76 -3.66
N VAL A 535 -4.92 46.73 -3.98
CA VAL A 535 -4.88 45.42 -3.31
C VAL A 535 -3.61 44.60 -3.61
N GLU A 536 -3.06 44.63 -4.84
CA GLU A 536 -1.94 43.74 -5.20
C GLU A 536 -0.62 44.08 -4.50
N SER A 537 -0.27 45.36 -4.36
CA SER A 537 0.99 45.74 -3.69
C SER A 537 0.91 45.56 -2.17
N ALA A 538 -0.26 45.77 -1.58
CA ALA A 538 -0.47 45.57 -0.14
C ALA A 538 -0.42 44.09 0.24
N VAL A 539 -1.08 43.21 -0.53
CA VAL A 539 -1.07 41.75 -0.30
C VAL A 539 0.34 41.16 -0.46
N ALA A 540 1.14 41.66 -1.40
CA ALA A 540 2.53 41.23 -1.57
C ALA A 540 3.41 41.61 -0.37
N VAL A 541 3.22 42.82 0.20
CA VAL A 541 3.94 43.26 1.41
C VAL A 541 3.51 42.44 2.63
N GLU A 542 2.22 42.16 2.79
CA GLU A 542 1.69 41.30 3.87
C GLU A 542 2.19 39.85 3.78
N ALA A 543 2.32 39.29 2.58
CA ALA A 543 2.85 37.94 2.39
C ALA A 543 4.35 37.85 2.75
N GLU A 544 5.16 38.87 2.43
CA GLU A 544 6.59 38.92 2.79
C GLU A 544 6.79 39.06 4.31
N GLU A 545 5.93 39.82 4.99
CA GLU A 545 5.89 39.94 6.45
C GLU A 545 5.46 38.63 7.11
N LEU A 546 4.41 38.00 6.57
CA LEU A 546 3.93 36.71 7.06
C LEU A 546 4.97 35.60 6.86
N ALA A 547 5.69 35.60 5.73
CA ALA A 547 6.76 34.64 5.47
C ALA A 547 7.88 34.75 6.52
N ARG A 548 8.28 35.99 6.88
CA ARG A 548 9.24 36.22 7.97
C ARG A 548 8.72 35.71 9.32
N ALA A 549 7.46 36.00 9.63
CA ALA A 549 6.84 35.55 10.88
C ALA A 549 6.73 34.02 10.97
N LEU A 550 6.35 33.34 9.87
CA LEU A 550 6.28 31.88 9.81
C LEU A 550 7.67 31.22 9.96
N HIS A 551 8.69 31.81 9.33
CA HIS A 551 10.07 31.33 9.43
C HIS A 551 10.62 31.49 10.86
N GLU A 552 10.40 32.66 11.47
CA GLU A 552 10.80 32.92 12.86
C GLU A 552 10.09 31.98 13.84
N GLU A 553 8.79 31.75 13.66
CA GLU A 553 8.03 30.82 14.50
C GLU A 553 8.47 29.37 14.29
N ALA A 554 8.76 28.97 13.05
CA ALA A 554 9.30 27.64 12.77
C ALA A 554 10.66 27.42 13.44
N GLY A 555 11.49 28.45 13.52
CA GLY A 555 12.75 28.44 14.27
C GLY A 555 12.60 28.16 15.76
N ARG A 556 11.42 28.40 16.34
CA ARG A 556 11.08 28.07 17.75
C ARG A 556 10.47 26.68 17.92
N SER A 557 10.10 26.01 16.83
CA SER A 557 9.48 24.68 16.88
C SER A 557 10.53 23.57 17.10
N LEU A 558 10.07 22.36 17.45
CA LEU A 558 10.95 21.20 17.64
C LEU A 558 11.73 20.81 16.37
N ASN A 559 11.24 21.18 15.18
CA ASN A 559 11.90 20.94 13.91
C ASN A 559 11.46 21.97 12.86
N SER A 560 12.24 23.04 12.70
CA SER A 560 11.97 24.16 11.79
C SER A 560 11.75 23.72 10.35
N ARG A 561 12.65 22.86 9.83
CA ARG A 561 12.60 22.37 8.45
C ARG A 561 11.34 21.58 8.16
N ARG A 562 10.96 20.66 9.06
CA ARG A 562 9.73 19.87 8.94
C ARG A 562 8.50 20.77 9.00
N ALA A 563 8.48 21.73 9.92
CA ALA A 563 7.40 22.68 10.05
C ALA A 563 7.17 23.44 8.74
N LEU A 564 8.22 24.02 8.16
CA LEU A 564 8.13 24.81 6.92
C LEU A 564 7.79 23.97 5.69
N THR A 565 8.36 22.76 5.57
CA THR A 565 8.07 21.85 4.46
C THR A 565 6.60 21.41 4.47
N LEU A 566 6.07 21.03 5.65
CA LEU A 566 4.67 20.62 5.78
C LEU A 566 3.73 21.81 5.65
N LEU A 567 4.08 23.00 6.17
CA LEU A 567 3.31 24.22 5.97
C LEU A 567 3.16 24.57 4.49
N ALA A 568 4.24 24.49 3.70
CA ALA A 568 4.18 24.72 2.26
C ALA A 568 3.27 23.69 1.56
N ARG A 569 3.30 22.42 1.98
CA ARG A 569 2.42 21.37 1.44
C ARG A 569 0.96 21.57 1.83
N ILE A 570 0.69 21.97 3.08
CA ILE A 570 -0.65 22.28 3.57
C ILE A 570 -1.21 23.50 2.84
N ALA A 571 -0.41 24.55 2.65
CA ALA A 571 -0.77 25.71 1.86
C ALA A 571 -1.11 25.31 0.41
N ALA A 572 -0.23 24.55 -0.25
CA ALA A 572 -0.48 24.07 -1.60
C ALA A 572 -1.77 23.23 -1.69
N SER A 573 -2.06 22.41 -0.68
CA SER A 573 -3.30 21.63 -0.62
C SER A 573 -4.53 22.49 -0.38
N LEU A 574 -4.46 23.45 0.55
CA LEU A 574 -5.54 24.39 0.86
C LEU A 574 -5.94 25.18 -0.39
N ASP A 575 -4.97 25.70 -1.13
CA ASP A 575 -5.19 26.47 -2.35
C ASP A 575 -5.92 25.64 -3.43
N LYS A 576 -5.60 24.35 -3.49
CA LYS A 576 -6.17 23.39 -4.44
C LYS A 576 -7.53 22.83 -4.02
N SER A 577 -7.87 22.87 -2.74
CA SER A 577 -9.04 22.18 -2.15
C SER A 577 -10.35 22.96 -2.27
N GLY A 578 -10.30 24.26 -2.55
CA GLY A 578 -11.47 25.14 -2.61
C GLY A 578 -12.17 25.39 -1.26
N VAL A 579 -11.63 24.86 -0.15
CA VAL A 579 -12.14 25.05 1.20
C VAL A 579 -11.98 26.52 1.62
N ARG A 580 -13.05 27.12 2.16
CA ARG A 580 -13.06 28.53 2.59
C ARG A 580 -13.34 28.64 4.08
N PHE A 581 -12.36 29.14 4.82
CA PHE A 581 -12.50 29.61 6.21
C PHE A 581 -11.46 30.70 6.45
N ALA A 582 -11.73 31.57 7.42
CA ALA A 582 -10.80 32.63 7.79
C ALA A 582 -9.69 32.05 8.69
N LEU A 583 -8.44 32.30 8.32
CA LEU A 583 -7.26 32.00 9.12
C LEU A 583 -7.05 33.08 10.17
N THR A 584 -6.39 32.70 11.26
CA THR A 584 -5.94 33.65 12.29
C THR A 584 -4.47 33.36 12.58
N VAL A 585 -3.78 34.33 13.19
CA VAL A 585 -2.39 34.12 13.64
C VAL A 585 -2.28 32.93 14.59
N ALA A 586 -3.31 32.68 15.43
CA ALA A 586 -3.36 31.52 16.31
C ALA A 586 -3.40 30.19 15.54
N HIS A 587 -4.13 30.11 14.43
CA HIS A 587 -4.11 28.92 13.56
C HIS A 587 -2.71 28.67 13.02
N LEU A 588 -2.04 29.71 12.50
CA LEU A 588 -0.73 29.56 11.88
C LEU A 588 0.34 29.14 12.90
N ARG A 589 0.38 29.76 14.09
CA ARG A 589 1.31 29.35 15.16
C ARG A 589 1.09 27.91 15.59
N ALA A 590 -0.17 27.52 15.83
CA ALA A 590 -0.49 26.15 16.21
C ALA A 590 -0.14 25.14 15.10
N LEU A 591 -0.34 25.51 13.84
CA LEU A 591 0.00 24.68 12.68
C LEU A 591 1.52 24.51 12.55
N VAL A 592 2.30 25.57 12.73
CA VAL A 592 3.78 25.54 12.76
C VAL A 592 4.26 24.60 13.87
N GLY A 593 3.75 24.79 15.10
CA GLY A 593 4.12 23.96 16.25
C GLY A 593 3.80 22.48 16.02
N LEU A 594 2.59 22.18 15.55
CA LEU A 594 2.15 20.81 15.28
C LEU A 594 2.97 20.15 14.16
N CYS A 595 3.24 20.86 13.06
CA CYS A 595 4.04 20.33 11.95
C CYS A 595 5.51 20.12 12.35
N GLY A 596 6.07 20.97 13.21
CA GLY A 596 7.41 20.77 13.77
C GLY A 596 7.47 19.55 14.68
N ALA A 597 6.44 19.34 15.50
CA ALA A 597 6.36 18.22 16.43
C ALA A 597 6.06 16.88 15.74
N SER A 598 5.17 16.86 14.74
CA SER A 598 4.62 15.62 14.18
C SER A 598 4.42 15.68 12.66
N GLU A 599 5.14 14.80 11.96
CA GLU A 599 4.93 14.57 10.53
C GLU A 599 3.54 13.96 10.24
N PHE A 600 3.09 13.03 11.09
CA PHE A 600 1.80 12.36 10.95
C PHE A 600 0.63 13.36 10.88
N PHE A 601 0.58 14.32 11.79
CA PHE A 601 -0.48 15.33 11.79
C PHE A 601 -0.33 16.34 10.66
N GLY A 602 0.90 16.72 10.30
CA GLY A 602 1.12 17.61 9.15
C GLY A 602 0.68 16.96 7.83
N GLU A 603 0.94 15.68 7.62
CA GLU A 603 0.47 14.94 6.44
C GLU A 603 -1.04 14.71 6.45
N MET A 604 -1.63 14.49 7.65
CA MET A 604 -3.09 14.39 7.81
C MET A 604 -3.79 15.69 7.38
N ILE A 605 -3.27 16.85 7.81
CA ILE A 605 -3.81 18.16 7.44
C ILE A 605 -3.48 18.50 5.97
N ALA A 606 -2.31 18.11 5.46
CA ALA A 606 -1.98 18.29 4.04
C ALA A 606 -2.92 17.48 3.14
N SER A 607 -3.34 16.30 3.58
CA SER A 607 -4.30 15.46 2.85
C SER A 607 -5.74 15.99 2.98
N ASN A 608 -6.06 16.70 4.06
CA ASN A 608 -7.36 17.34 4.26
C ASN A 608 -7.25 18.72 4.95
N PRO A 609 -7.14 19.82 4.18
CA PRO A 609 -7.00 21.16 4.72
C PRO A 609 -8.20 21.65 5.55
N SER A 610 -9.36 20.98 5.50
CA SER A 610 -10.50 21.33 6.35
C SER A 610 -10.21 21.14 7.84
N LEU A 611 -9.12 20.45 8.20
CA LEU A 611 -8.69 20.20 9.58
C LEU A 611 -7.95 21.38 10.22
N ILE A 612 -7.51 22.38 9.44
CA ILE A 612 -6.74 23.52 9.97
C ILE A 612 -7.46 24.25 11.12
N PRO A 613 -8.78 24.50 11.09
CA PRO A 613 -9.47 25.12 12.23
C PRO A 613 -9.32 24.35 13.55
N SER A 614 -9.15 23.03 13.50
CA SER A 614 -9.01 22.20 14.71
C SER A 614 -7.73 22.48 15.49
N VAL A 615 -6.65 22.94 14.82
CA VAL A 615 -5.35 23.12 15.47
C VAL A 615 -5.33 24.24 16.51
N SER A 616 -6.24 25.22 16.42
CA SER A 616 -6.31 26.37 17.32
C SER A 616 -7.27 26.19 18.49
N THR A 617 -7.97 25.05 18.57
CA THR A 617 -8.94 24.78 19.63
C THR A 617 -8.26 24.81 21.01
N GLY A 618 -8.76 25.65 21.92
CA GLY A 618 -8.15 25.85 23.23
C GLY A 618 -8.21 24.60 24.13
N ALA A 619 -7.19 24.40 24.96
CA ALA A 619 -7.03 23.18 25.77
C ALA A 619 -8.22 22.91 26.71
N ALA A 620 -8.84 23.94 27.28
CA ALA A 620 -10.03 23.78 28.13
C ALA A 620 -11.22 23.19 27.34
N VAL A 621 -11.40 23.59 26.08
CA VAL A 621 -12.44 23.05 25.20
C VAL A 621 -12.13 21.61 24.85
N VAL A 622 -10.88 21.31 24.49
CA VAL A 622 -10.42 19.94 24.18
C VAL A 622 -10.66 19.00 25.38
N LYS A 623 -10.30 19.44 26.59
CA LYS A 623 -10.50 18.68 27.83
C LYS A 623 -11.99 18.46 28.15
N GLY A 624 -12.86 19.37 27.74
CA GLY A 624 -14.32 19.28 27.92
C GLY A 624 -15.09 18.64 26.77
N ARG A 625 -14.43 18.06 25.75
CA ARG A 625 -15.12 17.44 24.60
C ARG A 625 -15.88 16.18 25.02
N GLU A 626 -17.20 16.22 24.84
CA GLU A 626 -18.05 15.03 24.88
C GLU A 626 -17.92 14.23 23.57
N HIS A 627 -16.82 13.49 23.39
CA HIS A 627 -16.48 12.78 22.15
C HIS A 627 -17.64 11.94 21.59
N ARG A 628 -18.38 11.24 22.45
CA ARG A 628 -19.50 10.39 22.03
C ARG A 628 -20.63 11.21 21.41
N ALA A 629 -20.96 12.35 22.00
CA ALA A 629 -22.01 13.23 21.49
C ALA A 629 -21.61 13.83 20.13
N LEU A 630 -20.34 14.24 20.00
CA LEU A 630 -19.81 14.86 18.77
C LEU A 630 -19.74 13.87 17.61
N LEU A 631 -19.20 12.68 17.84
CA LEU A 631 -19.16 11.63 16.82
C LEU A 631 -20.58 11.24 16.38
N ARG A 632 -21.50 11.12 17.33
CA ARG A 632 -22.90 10.80 17.02
C ARG A 632 -23.59 11.92 16.23
N ALA A 633 -23.41 13.18 16.62
CA ALA A 633 -24.00 14.32 15.92
C ALA A 633 -23.53 14.42 14.47
N ALA A 634 -22.30 14.00 14.17
CA ALA A 634 -21.80 13.92 12.80
C ALA A 634 -22.41 12.76 11.99
N ILE A 635 -22.71 11.64 12.64
CA ILE A 635 -23.23 10.42 11.99
C ILE A 635 -24.75 10.49 11.79
N ASP A 636 -25.49 11.05 12.74
CA ASP A 636 -26.97 11.04 12.77
C ASP A 636 -27.65 11.65 11.52
N PRO A 637 -27.12 12.68 10.85
CA PRO A 637 -27.69 13.22 9.61
C PRO A 637 -27.57 12.27 8.39
N GLU A 638 -26.63 11.34 8.43
CA GLU A 638 -26.30 10.49 7.29
C GLU A 638 -27.31 9.35 7.11
N LYS A 639 -27.74 9.11 5.87
CA LYS A 639 -28.84 8.17 5.58
C LYS A 639 -28.39 6.78 5.16
N ASN A 640 -27.14 6.63 4.74
CA ASN A 640 -26.57 5.37 4.26
C ASN A 640 -25.22 5.08 4.92
N PHE A 641 -24.79 3.81 4.87
CA PHE A 641 -23.57 3.36 5.54
C PHE A 641 -22.31 4.07 5.07
N GLY A 642 -22.16 4.29 3.76
CA GLY A 642 -21.00 5.01 3.22
C GLY A 642 -20.91 6.46 3.70
N GLY A 643 -22.05 7.15 3.78
CA GLY A 643 -22.16 8.50 4.35
C GLY A 643 -21.78 8.52 5.83
N GLU A 644 -22.36 7.60 6.62
CA GLU A 644 -22.05 7.44 8.05
C GLU A 644 -20.55 7.19 8.27
N LEU A 645 -19.93 6.29 7.48
CA LEU A 645 -18.49 5.99 7.56
C LEU A 645 -17.62 7.21 7.24
N SER A 646 -18.02 8.02 6.26
CA SER A 646 -17.29 9.20 5.84
C SER A 646 -17.41 10.33 6.88
N ALA A 647 -18.63 10.58 7.37
CA ALA A 647 -18.87 11.59 8.41
C ALA A 647 -18.18 11.21 9.73
N PHE A 648 -18.20 9.93 10.08
CA PHE A 648 -17.52 9.40 11.26
C PHE A 648 -16.01 9.65 11.20
N ARG A 649 -15.37 9.35 10.06
CA ARG A 649 -13.93 9.58 9.83
C ARG A 649 -13.56 11.05 9.92
N ARG A 650 -14.33 11.93 9.26
CA ARG A 650 -14.09 13.38 9.31
C ARG A 650 -14.18 13.91 10.73
N ALA A 651 -15.23 13.55 11.47
CA ALA A 651 -15.41 13.99 12.85
C ALA A 651 -14.28 13.48 13.76
N TRP A 652 -13.87 12.22 13.60
CA TRP A 652 -12.74 11.66 14.33
C TRP A 652 -11.43 12.38 14.01
N ALA A 653 -11.16 12.67 12.73
CA ALA A 653 -9.96 13.38 12.28
C ALA A 653 -9.85 14.78 12.92
N HIS A 654 -10.96 15.51 13.02
CA HIS A 654 -11.00 16.79 13.74
C HIS A 654 -10.63 16.64 15.21
N LEU A 655 -11.22 15.67 15.91
CA LEU A 655 -11.00 15.45 17.34
C LEU A 655 -9.56 14.99 17.64
N THR A 656 -8.98 14.11 16.82
CA THR A 656 -7.58 13.67 17.02
C THR A 656 -6.58 14.79 16.75
N VAL A 657 -6.84 15.65 15.76
CA VAL A 657 -6.01 16.84 15.49
C VAL A 657 -6.10 17.86 16.63
N GLU A 658 -7.28 18.06 17.22
CA GLU A 658 -7.44 18.92 18.41
C GLU A 658 -6.54 18.44 19.57
N ILE A 659 -6.58 17.14 19.87
CA ILE A 659 -5.75 16.54 20.93
C ILE A 659 -4.26 16.67 20.56
N GLY A 660 -3.88 16.28 19.34
CA GLY A 660 -2.49 16.33 18.87
C GLY A 660 -1.90 17.74 18.87
N ALA A 661 -2.69 18.75 18.51
CA ALA A 661 -2.26 20.15 18.54
C ALA A 661 -1.98 20.66 19.95
N ARG A 662 -2.83 20.30 20.93
CA ARG A 662 -2.64 20.69 22.33
C ARG A 662 -1.49 19.93 23.00
N ASP A 663 -1.32 18.66 22.65
CA ASP A 663 -0.17 17.85 23.10
C ASP A 663 1.15 18.44 22.56
N ALA A 664 1.21 18.72 21.25
CA ALA A 664 2.38 19.33 20.63
C ALA A 664 2.71 20.74 21.19
N ALA A 665 1.70 21.48 21.64
CA ALA A 665 1.87 22.78 22.29
C ALA A 665 2.34 22.68 23.76
N GLY A 666 2.35 21.49 24.35
CA GLY A 666 2.66 21.29 25.77
C GLY A 666 1.51 21.67 26.73
N ASP A 667 0.30 21.87 26.21
CA ASP A 667 -0.90 22.21 27.00
C ASP A 667 -1.51 20.98 27.71
N LEU A 668 -1.10 19.77 27.28
CA LEU A 668 -1.52 18.49 27.84
C LEU A 668 -0.31 17.78 28.43
N THR A 669 -0.46 17.24 29.63
CA THR A 669 0.45 16.22 30.13
C THR A 669 0.24 14.91 29.36
N LEU A 670 1.25 14.03 29.35
CA LEU A 670 1.12 12.70 28.74
C LEU A 670 -0.10 11.92 29.26
N GLY A 671 -0.37 12.01 30.57
CA GLY A 671 -1.53 11.37 31.18
C GLY A 671 -2.86 11.94 30.68
N GLU A 672 -2.98 13.25 30.52
CA GLU A 672 -4.17 13.90 29.96
C GLU A 672 -4.35 13.58 28.47
N SER A 673 -3.28 13.57 27.69
CA SER A 673 -3.31 13.17 26.27
C SER A 673 -3.81 11.73 26.14
N ASN A 674 -3.22 10.79 26.90
CA ASN A 674 -3.65 9.39 26.89
C ASN A 674 -5.11 9.20 27.34
N ALA A 675 -5.56 9.98 28.33
CA ALA A 675 -6.94 9.92 28.81
C ALA A 675 -7.93 10.41 27.73
N LEU A 676 -7.61 11.50 27.04
CA LEU A 676 -8.43 12.02 25.94
C LEU A 676 -8.46 11.05 24.75
N GLN A 677 -7.33 10.46 24.39
CA GLN A 677 -7.25 9.46 23.32
C GLN A 677 -8.01 8.18 23.66
N THR A 678 -7.95 7.73 24.92
CA THR A 678 -8.74 6.59 25.41
C THR A 678 -10.24 6.92 25.39
N SER A 679 -10.62 8.13 25.78
CA SER A 679 -12.01 8.61 25.71
C SER A 679 -12.51 8.64 24.27
N LEU A 680 -11.72 9.17 23.34
CA LEU A 680 -12.04 9.19 21.91
C LEU A 680 -12.14 7.78 21.32
N ALA A 681 -11.24 6.86 21.68
CA ALA A 681 -11.30 5.47 21.25
C ALA A 681 -12.58 4.77 21.74
N SER A 682 -12.91 4.92 23.03
CA SER A 682 -14.14 4.35 23.62
C SER A 682 -15.41 4.93 23.00
N ALA A 683 -15.42 6.24 22.73
CA ALA A 683 -16.51 6.91 22.01
C ALA A 683 -16.63 6.42 20.56
N SER A 684 -15.49 6.18 19.89
CA SER A 684 -15.42 5.65 18.52
C SER A 684 -15.96 4.23 18.44
N ILE A 685 -15.66 3.35 19.39
CA ILE A 685 -16.23 2.00 19.44
C ILE A 685 -17.76 2.07 19.59
N ASN A 686 -18.27 2.94 20.46
CA ASN A 686 -19.72 3.14 20.63
C ASN A 686 -20.39 3.68 19.35
N ALA A 687 -19.75 4.63 18.66
CA ALA A 687 -20.24 5.16 17.39
C ALA A 687 -20.21 4.09 16.28
N ALA A 688 -19.15 3.28 16.22
CA ALA A 688 -19.05 2.16 15.29
C ALA A 688 -20.14 1.11 15.53
N LEU A 689 -20.46 0.79 16.79
CA LEU A 689 -21.58 -0.08 17.14
C LEU A 689 -22.92 0.50 16.69
N LEU A 690 -23.15 1.81 16.84
CA LEU A 690 -24.35 2.47 16.35
C LEU A 690 -24.48 2.34 14.83
N VAL A 691 -23.41 2.64 14.09
CA VAL A 691 -23.36 2.52 12.63
C VAL A 691 -23.59 1.08 12.20
N ALA A 692 -22.93 0.12 12.85
CA ALA A 692 -23.08 -1.30 12.58
C ALA A 692 -24.53 -1.78 12.81
N ARG A 693 -25.17 -1.35 13.90
CA ARG A 693 -26.58 -1.67 14.21
C ARG A 693 -27.53 -1.12 13.16
N ARG A 694 -27.33 0.12 12.71
CA ARG A 694 -28.15 0.74 11.66
C ARG A 694 -27.99 0.01 10.34
N GLU A 695 -26.76 -0.33 9.98
CA GLU A 695 -26.50 -1.07 8.74
C GLU A 695 -27.08 -2.49 8.79
N LEU A 696 -26.99 -3.15 9.94
CA LEU A 696 -27.63 -4.45 10.14
C LEU A 696 -29.15 -4.34 9.96
N ALA A 697 -29.77 -3.30 10.51
CA ALA A 697 -31.20 -3.05 10.32
C ALA A 697 -31.57 -2.70 8.87
N ARG A 698 -30.70 -1.99 8.13
CA ARG A 698 -30.92 -1.73 6.69
C ARG A 698 -30.88 -3.02 5.88
N ARG A 699 -29.99 -3.96 6.21
CA ARG A 699 -29.80 -5.23 5.47
C ARG A 699 -30.88 -6.26 5.75
N TYR A 700 -31.30 -6.38 7.00
CA TYR A 700 -32.12 -7.50 7.48
C TYR A 700 -33.48 -7.06 8.03
N GLY A 701 -33.84 -5.78 7.91
CA GLY A 701 -35.09 -5.23 8.43
C GLY A 701 -35.02 -4.87 9.92
N ARG A 702 -36.17 -4.83 10.59
CA ARG A 702 -36.25 -4.40 11.99
C ARG A 702 -35.58 -5.43 12.91
N LEU A 703 -34.64 -4.98 13.75
CA LEU A 703 -34.03 -5.83 14.79
C LEU A 703 -35.09 -6.26 15.81
N LEU A 704 -35.16 -7.56 16.10
CA LEU A 704 -36.18 -8.17 16.99
C LEU A 704 -36.00 -7.76 18.45
N ALA A 705 -34.75 -7.63 18.88
CA ALA A 705 -34.35 -7.13 20.18
C ALA A 705 -33.19 -6.14 20.01
N GLY A 706 -33.04 -5.21 20.96
CA GLY A 706 -31.84 -4.39 21.01
C GLY A 706 -30.63 -5.29 21.29
N PRO A 707 -29.60 -5.34 20.42
CA PRO A 707 -28.44 -6.18 20.67
C PRO A 707 -27.77 -5.77 21.98
N ARG A 708 -27.68 -6.71 22.92
CA ARG A 708 -27.05 -6.51 24.23
C ARG A 708 -25.64 -7.08 24.20
N LEU A 709 -24.72 -6.25 23.73
CA LEU A 709 -23.31 -6.56 23.52
C LEU A 709 -22.44 -5.61 24.36
N ALA A 710 -21.45 -6.17 25.06
CA ALA A 710 -20.38 -5.42 25.70
C ALA A 710 -19.07 -5.60 24.92
N VAL A 711 -18.30 -4.52 24.82
CA VAL A 711 -16.94 -4.55 24.25
C VAL A 711 -15.97 -4.33 25.38
N LEU A 712 -15.09 -5.31 25.57
CA LEU A 712 -14.05 -5.31 26.58
C LEU A 712 -12.73 -4.91 25.91
N GLY A 713 -12.09 -3.88 26.45
CA GLY A 713 -10.76 -3.47 26.04
C GLY A 713 -9.70 -4.27 26.80
N LEU A 714 -8.57 -4.50 26.13
CA LEU A 714 -7.35 -5.06 26.69
C LEU A 714 -6.20 -4.04 26.55
N GLY A 715 -5.01 -4.43 27.02
CA GLY A 715 -3.78 -3.68 26.78
C GLY A 715 -3.85 -2.22 27.21
N ARG A 716 -3.43 -1.32 26.32
CA ARG A 716 -3.37 0.13 26.56
C ARG A 716 -4.74 0.78 26.67
N LEU A 717 -5.72 0.27 25.91
CA LEU A 717 -7.09 0.78 25.95
C LEU A 717 -7.71 0.56 27.34
N ALA A 718 -7.50 -0.63 27.90
CA ALA A 718 -8.04 -0.96 29.22
C ALA A 718 -7.35 -0.21 30.37
N SER A 719 -6.05 0.04 30.24
CA SER A 719 -5.27 0.79 31.24
C SER A 719 -5.41 2.32 31.12
N GLY A 720 -6.19 2.84 30.17
CA GLY A 720 -6.32 4.28 29.93
C GLY A 720 -5.07 4.92 29.33
N GLY A 721 -4.22 4.13 28.68
CA GLY A 721 -2.93 4.53 28.13
C GLY A 721 -2.91 4.62 26.60
N THR A 722 -4.05 4.71 25.92
CA THR A 722 -4.09 4.76 24.45
C THR A 722 -3.26 5.93 23.92
N ASP A 723 -2.44 5.69 22.90
CA ASP A 723 -1.67 6.71 22.17
C ASP A 723 -2.05 6.78 20.68
N PHE A 724 -1.49 7.74 19.93
CA PHE A 724 -1.96 8.09 18.58
C PHE A 724 -1.76 6.96 17.55
N GLY A 725 -0.90 5.99 17.86
CA GLY A 725 -0.62 4.84 17.01
C GLY A 725 -1.15 3.51 17.57
N SER A 726 -1.89 3.53 18.67
CA SER A 726 -2.36 2.33 19.36
C SER A 726 -3.40 1.57 18.53
N ASP A 727 -3.22 0.25 18.43
CA ASP A 727 -4.26 -0.67 18.00
C ASP A 727 -5.31 -0.83 19.13
N LEU A 728 -6.54 -1.19 18.78
CA LEU A 728 -7.60 -1.47 19.73
C LEU A 728 -7.69 -2.98 19.97
N ASP A 729 -7.13 -3.45 21.08
CA ASP A 729 -7.26 -4.84 21.53
C ASP A 729 -8.64 -5.06 22.17
N LEU A 730 -9.53 -5.78 21.48
CA LEU A 730 -10.93 -5.94 21.88
C LEU A 730 -11.35 -7.40 22.03
N VAL A 731 -12.20 -7.65 23.02
CA VAL A 731 -12.98 -8.89 23.19
C VAL A 731 -14.46 -8.50 23.20
N LEU A 732 -15.29 -9.23 22.45
CA LEU A 732 -16.70 -8.93 22.28
C LEU A 732 -17.55 -10.01 22.93
N VAL A 733 -18.41 -9.60 23.87
CA VAL A 733 -19.27 -10.51 24.63
C VAL A 733 -20.73 -10.09 24.56
N TYR A 734 -21.63 -11.03 24.29
CA TYR A 734 -23.07 -10.77 24.26
C TYR A 734 -23.81 -11.47 25.41
N ASP A 735 -24.95 -10.92 25.79
CA ASP A 735 -25.82 -11.51 26.81
C ASP A 735 -26.55 -12.74 26.24
N PRO A 736 -26.30 -13.96 26.76
CA PRO A 736 -27.02 -15.14 26.32
C PRO A 736 -28.53 -15.11 26.65
N ALA A 737 -28.96 -14.29 27.61
CA ALA A 737 -30.37 -14.18 27.99
C ALA A 737 -31.22 -13.38 26.99
N VAL A 738 -30.60 -12.63 26.07
CA VAL A 738 -31.31 -11.83 25.06
C VAL A 738 -31.38 -12.62 23.76
N PRO A 739 -32.57 -12.85 23.17
CA PRO A 739 -32.71 -13.61 21.92
C PRO A 739 -31.91 -12.96 20.77
N SER A 740 -31.69 -13.73 19.71
CA SER A 740 -30.99 -13.24 18.51
C SER A 740 -31.63 -11.93 18.02
N PRO A 741 -30.83 -10.87 17.76
CA PRO A 741 -31.37 -9.61 17.27
C PRO A 741 -31.87 -9.71 15.82
N LEU A 742 -31.56 -10.81 15.11
CA LEU A 742 -31.97 -11.06 13.73
C LEU A 742 -32.87 -12.29 13.64
N GLU A 743 -33.97 -12.14 12.91
CA GLU A 743 -34.89 -13.24 12.62
C GLU A 743 -34.23 -14.29 11.73
N GLY A 744 -34.35 -15.57 12.11
CA GLY A 744 -33.78 -16.68 11.35
C GLY A 744 -32.27 -16.90 11.52
N PHE A 745 -31.60 -16.15 12.41
CA PHE A 745 -30.18 -16.34 12.73
C PHE A 745 -29.98 -16.73 14.19
N THR A 746 -28.95 -17.53 14.47
CA THR A 746 -28.48 -17.77 15.83
C THR A 746 -27.91 -16.49 16.46
N GLN A 747 -27.85 -16.42 17.80
CA GLN A 747 -27.20 -15.30 18.50
C GLN A 747 -25.76 -15.10 18.00
N GLU A 748 -24.99 -16.18 17.89
CA GLU A 748 -23.59 -16.14 17.47
C GLU A 748 -23.44 -15.55 16.08
N GLU A 749 -24.23 -16.00 15.09
CA GLU A 749 -24.19 -15.47 13.72
C GLU A 749 -24.57 -13.99 13.63
N ALA A 750 -25.56 -13.58 14.42
CA ALA A 750 -26.07 -12.21 14.44
C ALA A 750 -25.06 -11.25 15.10
N TYR A 751 -24.49 -11.64 16.24
CA TYR A 751 -23.46 -10.84 16.91
C TYR A 751 -22.12 -10.86 16.14
N ALA A 752 -21.75 -11.96 15.47
CA ALA A 752 -20.58 -11.98 14.59
C ALA A 752 -20.71 -10.95 13.45
N ARG A 753 -21.87 -10.90 12.76
CA ARG A 753 -22.14 -9.89 11.72
C ARG A 753 -22.10 -8.47 12.25
N LEU A 754 -22.65 -8.24 13.44
CA LEU A 754 -22.61 -6.94 14.09
C LEU A 754 -21.16 -6.52 14.36
N CYS A 755 -20.32 -7.44 14.83
CA CYS A 755 -18.90 -7.20 15.10
C CYS A 755 -18.11 -6.95 13.81
N GLU A 756 -18.36 -7.71 12.74
CA GLU A 756 -17.73 -7.47 11.43
C GLU A 756 -18.03 -6.08 10.88
N LEU A 757 -19.28 -5.62 11.00
CA LEU A 757 -19.67 -4.26 10.59
C LEU A 757 -19.05 -3.18 11.48
N MET A 758 -18.95 -3.42 12.79
CA MET A 758 -18.27 -2.51 13.72
C MET A 758 -16.77 -2.39 13.38
N THR A 759 -16.09 -3.52 13.18
CA THR A 759 -14.67 -3.55 12.77
C THR A 759 -14.49 -2.88 11.41
N THR A 760 -15.40 -3.10 10.47
CA THR A 760 -15.40 -2.41 9.17
C THR A 760 -15.51 -0.90 9.37
N ALA A 761 -16.39 -0.44 10.27
CA ALA A 761 -16.58 0.99 10.51
C ALA A 761 -15.31 1.66 11.06
N LEU A 762 -14.58 0.98 11.95
CA LEU A 762 -13.34 1.47 12.57
C LEU A 762 -12.12 1.38 11.66
N SER A 763 -11.95 0.26 10.96
CA SER A 763 -10.68 -0.13 10.33
C SER A 763 -10.66 -0.13 8.81
N SER A 764 -11.81 -0.04 8.14
CA SER A 764 -11.80 0.01 6.66
C SER A 764 -11.15 1.30 6.16
N LEU A 765 -10.30 1.17 5.14
CA LEU A 765 -9.69 2.33 4.49
C LEU A 765 -10.69 2.91 3.49
N THR A 766 -11.01 4.20 3.65
CA THR A 766 -11.80 4.97 2.67
C THR A 766 -10.97 6.16 2.17
N ARG A 767 -11.55 6.99 1.29
CA ARG A 767 -10.95 8.27 0.89
C ARG A 767 -10.63 9.20 2.07
N ASP A 768 -11.39 9.08 3.16
CA ASP A 768 -11.25 9.87 4.38
C ASP A 768 -10.35 9.16 5.42
N GLY A 769 -9.62 8.11 5.01
CA GLY A 769 -8.72 7.34 5.87
C GLY A 769 -9.40 6.21 6.66
N TYR A 770 -8.79 5.83 7.78
CA TYR A 770 -9.32 4.89 8.77
C TYR A 770 -9.13 5.49 10.18
N LEU A 771 -9.88 5.00 11.18
CA LEU A 771 -9.79 5.53 12.55
C LEU A 771 -8.76 4.74 13.35
N TYR A 772 -9.01 3.44 13.50
CA TYR A 772 -8.19 2.55 14.31
C TYR A 772 -8.06 1.19 13.64
N ARG A 773 -6.94 0.51 13.89
CA ARG A 773 -6.84 -0.93 13.67
C ARG A 773 -7.45 -1.64 14.87
N VAL A 774 -8.20 -2.70 14.61
CA VAL A 774 -8.83 -3.52 15.65
C VAL A 774 -8.13 -4.87 15.70
N ASP A 775 -7.62 -5.23 16.87
CA ASP A 775 -7.01 -6.53 17.14
C ASP A 775 -7.96 -7.38 18.00
N LEU A 776 -8.34 -8.54 17.46
CA LEU A 776 -9.23 -9.50 18.10
C LEU A 776 -8.50 -10.81 18.47
N ARG A 777 -7.17 -10.84 18.42
CA ARG A 777 -6.38 -12.08 18.60
C ARG A 777 -6.45 -12.65 20.02
N LEU A 778 -6.74 -11.82 21.01
CA LEU A 778 -6.81 -12.20 22.43
C LEU A 778 -8.20 -12.67 22.87
N ARG A 779 -9.14 -12.85 21.94
CA ARG A 779 -10.42 -13.51 22.21
C ARG A 779 -10.22 -15.01 22.48
N PRO A 780 -11.18 -15.69 23.14
CA PRO A 780 -11.12 -17.14 23.35
C PRO A 780 -10.79 -17.90 22.08
N ASP A 781 -9.93 -18.91 22.17
CA ASP A 781 -9.47 -19.75 21.05
C ASP A 781 -8.77 -18.96 19.91
N GLY A 782 -8.37 -17.71 20.19
CA GLY A 782 -7.61 -16.84 19.29
C GLY A 782 -8.26 -16.66 17.93
N LYS A 783 -7.48 -16.83 16.84
CA LYS A 783 -7.99 -16.70 15.46
C LYS A 783 -9.04 -17.75 15.09
N ASN A 784 -9.07 -18.89 15.77
CA ASN A 784 -10.00 -19.99 15.50
C ASN A 784 -11.30 -19.86 16.29
N GLY A 785 -11.35 -18.99 17.30
CA GLY A 785 -12.54 -18.72 18.08
C GLY A 785 -13.51 -17.75 17.41
N ALA A 786 -14.76 -17.84 17.86
CA ALA A 786 -15.84 -16.95 17.44
C ALA A 786 -15.45 -15.48 17.65
N VAL A 787 -15.85 -14.61 16.71
CA VAL A 787 -15.56 -13.16 16.76
C VAL A 787 -16.25 -12.50 17.96
N ALA A 788 -17.41 -13.03 18.37
CA ALA A 788 -18.09 -12.68 19.59
C ALA A 788 -18.53 -13.95 20.31
N SER A 789 -18.41 -13.98 21.63
CA SER A 789 -18.78 -15.12 22.47
C SER A 789 -19.88 -14.74 23.46
N SER A 790 -20.69 -15.70 23.91
CA SER A 790 -21.61 -15.42 25.02
C SER A 790 -20.82 -15.10 26.29
N ALA A 791 -21.38 -14.25 27.14
CA ALA A 791 -20.77 -13.87 28.43
C ALA A 791 -20.41 -15.09 29.29
N ASN A 792 -21.22 -16.16 29.25
CA ASN A 792 -20.94 -17.40 29.98
C ASN A 792 -19.82 -18.20 29.34
N ALA A 793 -19.81 -18.36 28.02
CA ALA A 793 -18.76 -19.07 27.31
C ALA A 793 -17.38 -18.42 27.50
N PHE A 794 -17.34 -17.08 27.50
CA PHE A 794 -16.11 -16.32 27.74
C PHE A 794 -15.54 -16.56 29.14
N VAL A 795 -16.38 -16.47 30.19
CA VAL A 795 -15.94 -16.69 31.57
C VAL A 795 -15.51 -18.14 31.79
N ASN A 796 -16.26 -19.11 31.27
CA ASN A 796 -15.90 -20.52 31.38
C ASN A 796 -14.58 -20.82 30.66
N TYR A 797 -14.35 -20.22 29.49
CA TYR A 797 -13.05 -20.34 28.80
C TYR A 797 -11.91 -19.90 29.70
N LEU A 798 -12.02 -18.72 30.33
CA LEU A 798 -10.99 -18.21 31.22
C LEU A 798 -10.73 -19.14 32.41
N GLY A 799 -11.77 -19.74 32.99
CA GLY A 799 -11.63 -20.62 34.16
C GLY A 799 -11.15 -22.04 33.85
N GLU A 800 -11.47 -22.58 32.67
CA GLU A 800 -11.29 -24.01 32.39
C GLU A 800 -10.31 -24.32 31.26
N ARG A 801 -10.09 -23.38 30.31
CA ARG A 801 -9.37 -23.65 29.06
C ARG A 801 -8.23 -22.68 28.76
N ALA A 802 -8.24 -21.48 29.34
CA ALA A 802 -7.25 -20.46 29.04
C ALA A 802 -5.88 -20.79 29.65
N ASP A 803 -4.83 -20.54 28.88
CA ASP A 803 -3.46 -20.66 29.34
C ASP A 803 -3.07 -19.51 30.29
N VAL A 804 -2.04 -19.73 31.11
CA VAL A 804 -1.51 -18.72 32.06
C VAL A 804 -1.14 -17.39 31.37
N TRP A 805 -0.65 -17.43 30.14
CA TRP A 805 -0.32 -16.20 29.39
C TRP A 805 -1.57 -15.43 28.95
N GLU A 806 -2.68 -16.13 28.68
CA GLU A 806 -3.97 -15.50 28.36
C GLU A 806 -4.55 -14.83 29.62
N TRP A 807 -4.40 -15.46 30.79
CA TRP A 807 -4.74 -14.82 32.05
C TRP A 807 -4.01 -13.50 32.24
N LEU A 808 -2.69 -13.46 32.01
CA LEU A 808 -1.89 -12.23 32.09
C LEU A 808 -2.40 -11.14 31.14
N ALA A 809 -2.82 -11.51 29.94
CA ALA A 809 -3.42 -10.56 28.99
C ALA A 809 -4.76 -10.00 29.54
N HIS A 810 -5.58 -10.84 30.16
CA HIS A 810 -6.90 -10.50 30.68
C HIS A 810 -6.92 -9.86 32.08
N VAL A 811 -5.79 -9.79 32.80
CA VAL A 811 -5.71 -9.12 34.12
C VAL A 811 -6.20 -7.66 34.05
N LYS A 812 -5.93 -6.97 32.94
CA LYS A 812 -6.32 -5.58 32.73
C LYS A 812 -7.66 -5.42 32.02
N LEU A 813 -8.36 -6.50 31.69
CA LEU A 813 -9.63 -6.50 30.97
C LEU A 813 -10.61 -5.52 31.61
N ARG A 814 -11.21 -4.65 30.78
CA ARG A 814 -12.16 -3.63 31.24
C ARG A 814 -13.27 -3.43 30.23
N ALA A 815 -14.50 -3.22 30.69
CA ALA A 815 -15.58 -2.78 29.80
C ALA A 815 -15.35 -1.34 29.31
N VAL A 816 -15.30 -1.14 27.99
CA VAL A 816 -14.98 0.17 27.37
C VAL A 816 -16.11 0.72 26.50
N ALA A 817 -16.99 -0.13 25.97
CA ALA A 817 -18.11 0.30 25.13
C ALA A 817 -19.24 -0.75 25.09
N GLY A 818 -20.37 -0.37 24.49
CA GLY A 818 -21.56 -1.21 24.43
C GLY A 818 -22.38 -1.14 25.72
N ASP A 819 -22.91 -2.29 26.16
CA ASP A 819 -23.60 -2.43 27.44
C ASP A 819 -22.59 -2.56 28.58
N LEU A 820 -22.38 -1.46 29.30
CA LEU A 820 -21.41 -1.40 30.41
C LEU A 820 -21.87 -2.18 31.65
N GLU A 821 -23.17 -2.43 31.81
CA GLU A 821 -23.69 -3.24 32.93
C GLU A 821 -23.33 -4.71 32.72
N LEU A 822 -23.58 -5.22 31.51
CA LEU A 822 -23.13 -6.55 31.08
C LEU A 822 -21.60 -6.65 31.17
N GLY A 823 -20.90 -5.67 30.62
CA GLY A 823 -19.43 -5.63 30.61
C GLY A 823 -18.84 -5.66 32.03
N GLY A 824 -19.39 -4.86 32.96
CA GLY A 824 -18.95 -4.86 34.36
C GLY A 824 -19.25 -6.16 35.10
N SER A 825 -20.35 -6.83 34.76
CA SER A 825 -20.65 -8.18 35.27
C SER A 825 -19.64 -9.22 34.77
N VAL A 826 -19.33 -9.19 33.47
CA VAL A 826 -18.33 -10.08 32.86
C VAL A 826 -16.94 -9.81 33.41
N GLU A 827 -16.55 -8.55 33.60
CA GLU A 827 -15.26 -8.18 34.18
C GLU A 827 -15.07 -8.78 35.58
N ARG A 828 -16.06 -8.65 36.48
CA ARG A 828 -15.99 -9.23 37.84
C ARG A 828 -15.83 -10.74 37.80
N ARG A 829 -16.60 -11.41 36.93
CA ARG A 829 -16.57 -12.87 36.78
C ARG A 829 -15.25 -13.36 36.15
N ALA A 830 -14.74 -12.65 35.15
CA ALA A 830 -13.47 -12.94 34.51
C ALA A 830 -12.31 -12.76 35.50
N ARG A 831 -12.33 -11.70 36.32
CA ARG A 831 -11.34 -11.51 37.39
C ARG A 831 -11.36 -12.65 38.42
N ALA A 832 -12.55 -13.11 38.82
CA ALA A 832 -12.69 -14.25 39.74
C ALA A 832 -12.30 -15.60 39.12
N ALA A 833 -12.25 -15.70 37.78
CA ALA A 833 -11.75 -16.89 37.09
C ALA A 833 -10.23 -16.87 36.91
N VAL A 834 -9.62 -15.67 36.86
CA VAL A 834 -8.18 -15.45 36.66
C VAL A 834 -7.41 -15.40 37.98
N HIS A 835 -8.02 -14.93 39.07
CA HIS A 835 -7.47 -14.82 40.42
C HIS A 835 -8.05 -15.90 41.33
#